data_AF-A0A9Q9XUE3-F1
#
_entry.id   AF-A0A9Q9XUE3-F1
#
_cell.length_a   1.000
_cell.length_b   1.000
_cell.length_c   1.000
_cell.angle_alpha   90.00
_cell.angle_beta   90.00
_cell.angle_gamma   90.00
#
_symmetry.space_group_name_H-M   'P 1'
#
loop_
_entity.id
_entity.type
_entity.pdbx_description
1 polymer ?
#
loop_
_entity_poly.entity_id
_entity_poly.type
_entity_poly.pdbx_seq_one_letter_code
_entity_poly.pdbx_strand_id
1 'polypeptide(L)'
;MRVELSLVCVALMCVFKQTSSCLMISEVNCDNPKLDDQEFVELYYEGTNPTSLDGYTLVFYNGNSDMAYRVIDLSGHHTDHRGFFIVGSSELTPRPAIFLPLNSIQNGPDAIALYGPNWAPVAEGGLVSGVGLLDAVVYTSRRSVDGADGLASVLTPGSVPYVEDETALEGDESIQRCWQSENLWSFYTGPPTPAWVNHCPPPTPAEVWINEVNLGGSDQSGHVELSVGMATGSFSLVLYDVTTDLISTSQAFIAKEPGIFAVPVKTTSLSGLQSAALALYKGPISDFPKDGPLSHKQPIDAFVYGDSAHMPSDNLTETLIPGRKPFILTESFLTAGLHVSRCGVAEWTRDPGLFVTRPRSPGKPNDCVWFQSCPLNMTSFTESGRIQPPIHSDVDFLLNEINTDSPGGAEDFIELWHPSGFRMSLDFIWLVLINGQTGKVYYELELNGSYTDDDGYFLIGSSKVGPDIRISTDTIQNGPDAIVLYRSKSPPSKEGQNIPKSGLLDAVVYRTRWSDEKMSELTEALTPGQLPLLEDISALPADETLSRCGAQRLNLSAFRVTSPTPRKQNNCPSKPTIPPPPEGLVINEWSKTSVVIANDSHADCAQEEFAVLLELLCNCGISSLRVKGVNVSCEAGRLYAQGSVLAVSDQQRERISEILSDNKLLCSAEQELQVHGAGSSVALQVWLVLVVPLLFTLGVLLTTSPCS
;
A
#
# COMPACT_ATOMS: atom_id res chain seq x y z
N MET A 1 -50.90 50.51 -11.84
CA MET A 1 -50.21 49.62 -10.86
C MET A 1 -49.57 48.47 -11.62
N ARG A 2 -48.49 47.89 -11.09
CA ARG A 2 -47.75 46.80 -11.76
C ARG A 2 -48.52 45.48 -11.69
N VAL A 3 -48.36 44.66 -12.73
CA VAL A 3 -48.67 43.22 -12.73
C VAL A 3 -47.42 42.52 -13.27
N GLU A 4 -46.44 42.27 -12.40
CA GLU A 4 -45.21 41.53 -12.71
C GLU A 4 -45.53 40.03 -12.66
N LEU A 5 -45.95 39.45 -13.78
CA LEU A 5 -46.39 38.05 -13.87
C LEU A 5 -45.46 37.20 -14.76
N SER A 6 -44.13 37.25 -14.54
CA SER A 6 -43.16 36.39 -15.26
C SER A 6 -41.77 36.35 -14.57
N LEU A 7 -41.64 35.71 -13.38
CA LEU A 7 -40.30 35.39 -12.83
C LEU A 7 -40.23 34.19 -11.85
N VAL A 8 -41.20 33.27 -11.85
CA VAL A 8 -41.23 32.14 -10.89
C VAL A 8 -40.88 30.78 -11.53
N CYS A 9 -41.12 30.59 -12.84
CA CYS A 9 -40.95 29.30 -13.52
C CYS A 9 -39.50 28.96 -13.95
N VAL A 10 -38.49 29.69 -13.50
CA VAL A 10 -37.06 29.45 -13.82
C VAL A 10 -36.26 28.99 -12.60
N ALA A 11 -36.79 29.17 -11.39
CA ALA A 11 -36.16 28.73 -10.14
C ALA A 11 -36.43 27.25 -9.80
N LEU A 12 -37.22 26.53 -10.61
CA LEU A 12 -37.26 25.07 -10.59
C LEU A 12 -36.36 24.49 -11.70
N MET A 13 -35.10 24.92 -11.69
CA MET A 13 -34.02 24.09 -12.23
C MET A 13 -34.02 22.80 -11.42
N CYS A 14 -34.66 21.75 -11.95
CA CYS A 14 -34.44 20.40 -11.46
C CYS A 14 -32.93 20.18 -11.46
N VAL A 15 -32.36 19.88 -10.30
CA VAL A 15 -31.01 19.30 -10.23
C VAL A 15 -31.16 17.89 -10.76
N PHE A 16 -31.17 17.78 -12.09
CA PHE A 16 -30.80 16.56 -12.77
C PHE A 16 -29.37 16.28 -12.30
N LYS A 17 -29.25 15.40 -11.29
CA LYS A 17 -28.03 14.59 -11.16
C LYS A 17 -27.81 14.02 -12.56
N GLN A 18 -26.70 14.36 -13.19
CA GLN A 18 -26.31 13.75 -14.44
C GLN A 18 -25.95 12.30 -14.10
N THR A 19 -26.95 11.42 -14.19
CA THR A 19 -26.78 9.98 -13.99
C THR A 19 -25.94 9.48 -15.15
N SER A 20 -24.63 9.38 -14.91
CA SER A 20 -23.71 8.68 -15.81
C SER A 20 -24.32 7.32 -16.16
N SER A 21 -24.35 7.00 -17.45
CA SER A 21 -24.97 5.77 -17.93
C SER A 21 -24.13 4.58 -17.48
N CYS A 22 -24.59 3.93 -16.42
CA CYS A 22 -23.83 3.02 -15.59
C CYS A 22 -23.83 1.59 -16.14
N LEU A 23 -23.27 1.42 -17.34
CA LEU A 23 -23.11 0.14 -18.02
C LEU A 23 -21.71 -0.43 -17.73
N MET A 24 -21.64 -1.63 -17.17
CA MET A 24 -20.40 -2.33 -16.83
C MET A 24 -20.43 -3.79 -17.28
N ILE A 25 -19.27 -4.40 -17.47
CA ILE A 25 -19.10 -5.84 -17.63
C ILE A 25 -19.44 -6.50 -16.30
N SER A 26 -20.45 -7.37 -16.30
CA SER A 26 -20.99 -8.07 -15.13
C SER A 26 -20.25 -9.37 -14.87
N GLU A 27 -20.08 -10.18 -15.92
CA GLU A 27 -19.59 -11.56 -15.85
C GLU A 27 -18.94 -11.95 -17.18
N VAL A 28 -17.88 -12.75 -17.13
CA VAL A 28 -17.24 -13.37 -18.29
C VAL A 28 -16.95 -14.84 -18.01
N ASN A 29 -17.21 -15.70 -18.99
CA ASN A 29 -16.83 -17.12 -19.02
C ASN A 29 -16.24 -17.41 -20.41
N CYS A 30 -15.06 -18.04 -20.44
CA CYS A 30 -14.22 -18.15 -21.65
C CYS A 30 -13.37 -19.44 -21.75
N ASP A 31 -13.35 -20.32 -20.75
CA ASP A 31 -12.72 -21.65 -20.82
C ASP A 31 -13.75 -22.70 -20.35
N ASN A 32 -14.65 -23.16 -21.23
CA ASN A 32 -15.72 -24.08 -20.82
C ASN A 32 -15.24 -25.53 -20.70
N PRO A 33 -15.77 -26.30 -19.72
CA PRO A 33 -15.52 -27.72 -19.53
C PRO A 33 -15.55 -28.59 -20.80
N LYS A 34 -14.36 -28.91 -21.34
CA LYS A 34 -14.07 -29.71 -22.55
C LYS A 34 -14.28 -29.03 -23.92
N LEU A 35 -15.24 -28.11 -24.06
CA LEU A 35 -15.58 -27.46 -25.33
C LEU A 35 -16.27 -26.14 -25.05
N ASP A 36 -15.76 -25.09 -25.70
CA ASP A 36 -16.28 -23.73 -25.67
C ASP A 36 -17.60 -23.63 -26.46
N ASP A 37 -18.70 -24.00 -25.80
CA ASP A 37 -20.07 -23.96 -26.33
C ASP A 37 -21.06 -23.08 -25.54
N GLN A 38 -20.63 -22.57 -24.38
CA GLN A 38 -21.44 -21.73 -23.48
C GLN A 38 -20.77 -20.38 -23.14
N GLU A 39 -19.60 -20.07 -23.71
CA GLU A 39 -18.86 -18.80 -23.57
C GLU A 39 -19.77 -17.57 -23.59
N PHE A 40 -19.53 -16.61 -22.69
CA PHE A 40 -20.28 -15.36 -22.72
C PHE A 40 -19.56 -14.16 -22.09
N VAL A 41 -20.03 -12.99 -22.50
CA VAL A 41 -19.87 -11.71 -21.82
C VAL A 41 -21.24 -11.19 -21.45
N GLU A 42 -21.45 -10.91 -20.18
CA GLU A 42 -22.61 -10.19 -19.68
C GLU A 42 -22.26 -8.73 -19.38
N LEU A 43 -23.15 -7.81 -19.77
CA LEU A 43 -23.17 -6.43 -19.31
C LEU A 43 -24.34 -6.20 -18.36
N TYR A 44 -24.14 -5.41 -17.32
CA TYR A 44 -25.18 -4.94 -16.41
C TYR A 44 -25.28 -3.41 -16.42
N TYR A 45 -26.51 -2.90 -16.40
CA TYR A 45 -26.83 -1.48 -16.27
C TYR A 45 -27.51 -1.18 -14.93
N GLU A 46 -26.98 -0.23 -14.16
CA GLU A 46 -27.64 0.23 -12.93
C GLU A 46 -28.86 1.12 -13.24
N GLY A 47 -30.03 0.51 -13.42
CA GLY A 47 -31.29 1.24 -13.55
C GLY A 47 -32.54 0.38 -13.69
N THR A 48 -33.70 1.00 -13.52
CA THR A 48 -35.00 0.30 -13.35
C THR A 48 -35.77 0.06 -14.65
N ASN A 49 -35.11 0.15 -15.81
CA ASN A 49 -35.71 -0.05 -17.14
C ASN A 49 -34.68 -0.64 -18.12
N PRO A 50 -35.14 -1.29 -19.21
CA PRO A 50 -34.33 -1.54 -20.41
C PRO A 50 -33.66 -0.26 -20.92
N THR A 51 -32.33 -0.29 -21.02
CA THR A 51 -31.50 0.84 -21.46
C THR A 51 -30.92 0.56 -22.84
N SER A 52 -31.01 1.53 -23.75
CA SER A 52 -30.40 1.45 -25.08
C SER A 52 -28.88 1.37 -24.99
N LEU A 53 -28.29 0.52 -25.83
CA LEU A 53 -26.85 0.34 -25.98
C LEU A 53 -26.31 1.06 -27.24
N ASP A 54 -27.08 2.00 -27.80
CA ASP A 54 -26.71 2.76 -29.01
C ASP A 54 -25.35 3.46 -28.87
N GLY A 55 -24.45 3.18 -29.81
CA GLY A 55 -23.08 3.71 -29.85
C GLY A 55 -22.07 3.00 -28.95
N TYR A 56 -22.50 2.16 -28.01
CA TYR A 56 -21.57 1.36 -27.21
C TYR A 56 -20.96 0.24 -28.05
N THR A 57 -19.68 -0.07 -27.79
CA THR A 57 -18.95 -1.12 -28.52
C THR A 57 -18.23 -2.05 -27.55
N LEU A 58 -18.38 -3.35 -27.75
CA LEU A 58 -17.64 -4.39 -27.02
C LEU A 58 -16.49 -4.91 -27.89
N VAL A 59 -15.26 -4.83 -27.40
CA VAL A 59 -14.03 -5.21 -28.13
C VAL A 59 -13.31 -6.31 -27.38
N PHE A 60 -12.84 -7.31 -28.14
CA PHE A 60 -12.08 -8.45 -27.64
C PHE A 60 -10.64 -8.35 -28.14
N TYR A 61 -9.68 -8.40 -27.23
CA TYR A 61 -8.25 -8.19 -27.47
C TYR A 61 -7.43 -9.44 -27.24
N ASN A 62 -6.45 -9.66 -28.11
CA ASN A 62 -5.55 -10.79 -28.00
C ASN A 62 -4.23 -10.41 -27.31
N GLY A 63 -3.94 -11.00 -26.15
CA GLY A 63 -2.78 -10.62 -25.33
C GLY A 63 -1.42 -11.02 -25.90
N ASN A 64 -1.40 -11.96 -26.85
CA ASN A 64 -0.19 -12.31 -27.60
C ASN A 64 0.20 -11.27 -28.68
N SER A 65 -0.65 -10.26 -28.93
CA SER A 65 -0.43 -9.25 -29.96
C SER A 65 -0.84 -7.82 -29.59
N ASP A 66 -1.52 -7.63 -28.45
CA ASP A 66 -2.17 -6.37 -28.03
C ASP A 66 -3.15 -5.81 -29.09
N MET A 67 -3.79 -6.69 -29.87
CA MET A 67 -4.66 -6.32 -31.01
C MET A 67 -6.09 -6.82 -30.85
N ALA A 68 -7.06 -6.02 -31.31
CA ALA A 68 -8.48 -6.37 -31.33
C ALA A 68 -8.74 -7.50 -32.35
N TYR A 69 -9.24 -8.65 -31.91
CA TYR A 69 -9.61 -9.77 -32.78
C TYR A 69 -11.11 -9.87 -33.08
N ARG A 70 -11.95 -9.15 -32.30
CA ARG A 70 -13.39 -9.04 -32.55
C ARG A 70 -13.93 -7.71 -32.05
N VAL A 71 -14.84 -7.11 -32.81
CA VAL A 71 -15.53 -5.86 -32.46
C VAL A 71 -17.04 -6.02 -32.64
N ILE A 72 -17.82 -5.68 -31.61
CA ILE A 72 -19.28 -5.82 -31.61
C ILE A 72 -19.92 -4.47 -31.28
N ASP A 73 -20.53 -3.85 -32.30
CA ASP A 73 -21.43 -2.70 -32.14
C ASP A 73 -22.72 -3.15 -31.45
N LEU A 74 -23.10 -2.47 -30.37
CA LEU A 74 -24.30 -2.79 -29.57
C LEU A 74 -25.53 -1.98 -30.03
N SER A 75 -25.42 -1.18 -31.08
CA SER A 75 -26.50 -0.31 -31.55
C SER A 75 -27.76 -1.06 -31.97
N GLY A 76 -28.92 -0.54 -31.56
CA GLY A 76 -30.23 -1.18 -31.68
C GLY A 76 -30.54 -2.17 -30.55
N HIS A 77 -29.56 -2.62 -29.77
CA HIS A 77 -29.79 -3.50 -28.62
C HIS A 77 -30.12 -2.71 -27.35
N HIS A 78 -30.76 -3.39 -26.40
CA HIS A 78 -31.15 -2.85 -25.10
C HIS A 78 -30.91 -3.91 -24.02
N THR A 79 -30.64 -3.47 -22.79
CA THR A 79 -30.64 -4.36 -21.61
C THR A 79 -32.04 -4.90 -21.30
N ASP A 80 -32.12 -5.97 -20.52
CA ASP A 80 -33.38 -6.51 -20.03
C ASP A 80 -34.00 -5.65 -18.93
N HIS A 81 -35.22 -6.01 -18.51
CA HIS A 81 -35.98 -5.34 -17.46
C HIS A 81 -35.35 -5.34 -16.04
N ARG A 82 -34.19 -5.99 -15.86
CA ARG A 82 -33.42 -6.05 -14.60
C ARG A 82 -32.02 -5.46 -14.75
N GLY A 83 -31.65 -5.02 -15.96
CA GLY A 83 -30.36 -4.38 -16.27
C GLY A 83 -29.39 -5.24 -17.09
N PHE A 84 -29.68 -6.52 -17.35
CA PHE A 84 -28.72 -7.47 -17.94
C PHE A 84 -28.73 -7.52 -19.47
N PHE A 85 -27.58 -7.77 -20.09
CA PHE A 85 -27.45 -8.00 -21.54
C PHE A 85 -26.33 -8.99 -21.84
N ILE A 86 -26.59 -10.02 -22.67
CA ILE A 86 -25.64 -11.11 -22.93
C ILE A 86 -25.25 -11.20 -24.40
N VAL A 87 -23.94 -11.33 -24.62
CA VAL A 87 -23.30 -11.73 -25.87
C VAL A 87 -22.61 -13.07 -25.63
N GLY A 88 -22.94 -14.12 -26.39
CA GLY A 88 -22.39 -15.45 -26.09
C GLY A 88 -22.74 -16.55 -27.10
N SER A 89 -22.22 -17.75 -26.85
CA SER A 89 -22.37 -18.93 -27.70
C SER A 89 -23.79 -19.51 -27.70
N SER A 90 -24.14 -20.27 -28.75
CA SER A 90 -25.54 -20.58 -29.08
C SER A 90 -26.26 -21.50 -28.11
N GLU A 91 -25.53 -22.31 -27.34
CA GLU A 91 -26.10 -23.30 -26.42
C GLU A 91 -26.28 -22.73 -24.99
N LEU A 92 -25.75 -21.53 -24.70
CA LEU A 92 -25.95 -20.85 -23.42
C LEU A 92 -27.44 -20.70 -23.08
N THR A 93 -27.77 -21.03 -21.84
CA THR A 93 -29.09 -20.84 -21.26
C THR A 93 -28.99 -19.94 -20.03
N PRO A 94 -29.68 -18.79 -19.98
CA PRO A 94 -30.61 -18.26 -20.97
C PRO A 94 -29.94 -17.78 -22.27
N ARG A 95 -30.71 -17.83 -23.35
CA ARG A 95 -30.25 -17.58 -24.71
C ARG A 95 -29.71 -16.13 -24.88
N PRO A 96 -28.48 -15.92 -25.40
CA PRO A 96 -27.91 -14.61 -25.67
C PRO A 96 -28.77 -13.69 -26.56
N ALA A 97 -28.53 -12.38 -26.44
CA ALA A 97 -29.12 -11.37 -27.32
C ALA A 97 -28.32 -11.17 -28.62
N ILE A 98 -27.01 -11.42 -28.57
CA ILE A 98 -26.12 -11.51 -29.74
C ILE A 98 -25.43 -12.88 -29.70
N PHE A 99 -25.48 -13.61 -30.82
CA PHE A 99 -24.92 -14.96 -30.94
C PHE A 99 -23.48 -14.94 -31.43
N LEU A 100 -22.62 -15.65 -30.72
CA LEU A 100 -21.28 -15.99 -31.15
C LEU A 100 -21.27 -17.44 -31.70
N PRO A 101 -20.44 -17.75 -32.71
CA PRO A 101 -20.06 -19.13 -33.01
C PRO A 101 -19.28 -19.76 -31.84
N LEU A 102 -19.27 -21.09 -31.73
CA LEU A 102 -18.45 -21.83 -30.74
C LEU A 102 -16.96 -21.45 -30.82
N ASN A 103 -16.24 -21.40 -29.70
CA ASN A 103 -14.82 -21.03 -29.59
C ASN A 103 -14.57 -19.61 -30.17
N SER A 104 -15.34 -18.63 -29.70
CA SER A 104 -15.33 -17.24 -30.14
C SER A 104 -14.62 -16.25 -29.22
N ILE A 105 -14.64 -16.51 -27.92
CA ILE A 105 -13.93 -15.78 -26.88
C ILE A 105 -12.66 -16.61 -26.60
N GLN A 106 -11.49 -16.02 -26.80
CA GLN A 106 -10.24 -16.72 -26.54
C GLN A 106 -10.01 -16.84 -25.02
N ASN A 107 -9.52 -18.00 -24.59
CA ASN A 107 -9.46 -18.49 -23.20
C ASN A 107 -8.32 -17.83 -22.37
N GLY A 108 -7.64 -16.80 -22.90
CA GLY A 108 -6.54 -16.09 -22.24
C GLY A 108 -5.14 -16.55 -22.69
N PRO A 109 -4.11 -15.67 -22.67
CA PRO A 109 -4.10 -14.32 -22.11
C PRO A 109 -4.70 -13.31 -23.09
N ASP A 110 -5.79 -12.65 -22.67
CA ASP A 110 -6.68 -11.86 -23.54
C ASP A 110 -7.42 -10.78 -22.69
N ALA A 111 -8.23 -9.94 -23.32
CA ALA A 111 -9.09 -8.98 -22.61
C ALA A 111 -10.39 -8.67 -23.33
N ILE A 112 -11.40 -8.23 -22.56
CA ILE A 112 -12.66 -7.70 -23.05
C ILE A 112 -12.83 -6.27 -22.52
N ALA A 113 -13.17 -5.34 -23.41
CA ALA A 113 -13.27 -3.92 -23.12
C ALA A 113 -14.57 -3.33 -23.69
N LEU A 114 -15.26 -2.54 -22.86
CA LEU A 114 -16.47 -1.82 -23.19
C LEU A 114 -16.13 -0.35 -23.46
N TYR A 115 -16.45 0.15 -24.65
CA TYR A 115 -16.25 1.54 -25.06
C TYR A 115 -17.56 2.30 -25.10
N GLY A 116 -17.53 3.57 -24.70
CA GLY A 116 -18.70 4.44 -24.63
C GLY A 116 -19.13 5.04 -25.98
N PRO A 117 -20.31 5.69 -26.04
CA PRO A 117 -20.96 6.11 -27.29
C PRO A 117 -20.43 7.39 -27.95
N ASN A 118 -19.42 8.06 -27.37
CA ASN A 118 -18.89 9.35 -27.88
C ASN A 118 -17.54 9.22 -28.62
N TRP A 119 -17.02 8.00 -28.80
CA TRP A 119 -15.68 7.75 -29.31
C TRP A 119 -15.72 6.92 -30.59
N ALA A 120 -14.66 7.01 -31.41
CA ALA A 120 -14.53 6.15 -32.59
C ALA A 120 -14.20 4.72 -32.12
N PRO A 121 -14.96 3.69 -32.53
CA PRO A 121 -14.70 2.32 -32.11
C PRO A 121 -13.35 1.84 -32.64
N VAL A 122 -12.62 1.07 -31.82
CA VAL A 122 -11.43 0.36 -32.27
C VAL A 122 -11.84 -0.66 -33.33
N ALA A 123 -11.10 -0.73 -34.43
CA ALA A 123 -11.35 -1.68 -35.52
C ALA A 123 -10.68 -3.03 -35.25
N GLU A 124 -11.20 -4.11 -35.83
CA GLU A 124 -10.52 -5.40 -35.86
C GLU A 124 -9.14 -5.28 -36.55
N GLY A 125 -8.11 -5.84 -35.94
CA GLY A 125 -6.71 -5.60 -36.30
C GLY A 125 -6.14 -4.25 -35.85
N GLY A 126 -6.88 -3.46 -35.06
CA GLY A 126 -6.37 -2.28 -34.36
C GLY A 126 -5.65 -2.66 -33.05
N LEU A 127 -4.72 -1.81 -32.61
CA LEU A 127 -4.07 -1.96 -31.30
C LEU A 127 -5.05 -1.66 -30.15
N VAL A 128 -4.73 -2.16 -28.96
CA VAL A 128 -5.38 -1.79 -27.69
C VAL A 128 -5.28 -0.28 -27.42
N SER A 129 -6.31 0.30 -26.81
CA SER A 129 -6.34 1.73 -26.48
C SER A 129 -7.20 2.01 -25.26
N GLY A 130 -6.75 2.87 -24.35
CA GLY A 130 -7.62 3.38 -23.28
C GLY A 130 -8.65 4.41 -23.77
N VAL A 131 -8.48 5.01 -24.96
CA VAL A 131 -9.27 6.18 -25.38
C VAL A 131 -10.75 5.81 -25.55
N GLY A 132 -11.62 6.42 -24.76
CA GLY A 132 -13.06 6.13 -24.77
C GLY A 132 -13.48 4.84 -24.08
N LEU A 133 -12.55 4.17 -23.39
CA LEU A 133 -12.85 3.06 -22.51
C LEU A 133 -13.86 3.50 -21.43
N LEU A 134 -14.76 2.59 -21.09
CA LEU A 134 -15.69 2.75 -19.98
C LEU A 134 -15.42 1.71 -18.88
N ASP A 135 -15.14 0.48 -19.28
CA ASP A 135 -14.89 -0.65 -18.38
C ASP A 135 -14.12 -1.77 -19.09
N ALA A 136 -13.37 -2.59 -18.36
CA ALA A 136 -12.60 -3.70 -18.90
C ALA A 136 -12.39 -4.85 -17.92
N VAL A 137 -12.14 -6.04 -18.47
CA VAL A 137 -11.57 -7.18 -17.77
C VAL A 137 -10.42 -7.76 -18.61
N VAL A 138 -9.25 -7.90 -17.99
CA VAL A 138 -8.06 -8.54 -18.56
C VAL A 138 -7.88 -9.86 -17.83
N TYR A 139 -7.68 -10.95 -18.58
CA TYR A 139 -7.75 -12.31 -18.03
C TYR A 139 -6.75 -13.26 -18.69
N THR A 140 -6.51 -14.40 -18.05
CA THR A 140 -5.58 -15.44 -18.51
C THR A 140 -6.03 -16.82 -18.03
N SER A 141 -5.65 -17.88 -18.74
CA SER A 141 -5.84 -19.25 -18.26
C SER A 141 -4.67 -19.71 -17.39
N ARG A 142 -4.89 -20.66 -16.46
CA ARG A 142 -3.78 -21.39 -15.79
C ARG A 142 -2.81 -22.10 -16.75
N ARG A 143 -3.20 -22.25 -18.03
CA ARG A 143 -2.41 -22.90 -19.08
C ARG A 143 -1.46 -21.94 -19.80
N SER A 144 -1.67 -20.63 -19.67
CA SER A 144 -0.77 -19.65 -20.27
C SER A 144 0.61 -19.66 -19.57
N VAL A 145 1.66 -19.50 -20.39
CA VAL A 145 3.02 -19.24 -19.92
C VAL A 145 3.32 -17.73 -19.93
N ASP A 146 2.61 -16.98 -20.75
CA ASP A 146 2.79 -15.55 -20.98
C ASP A 146 1.66 -14.73 -20.30
N GLY A 147 2.00 -13.54 -19.80
CA GLY A 147 1.07 -12.63 -19.14
C GLY A 147 0.35 -11.71 -20.13
N ALA A 148 -0.85 -11.23 -19.75
CA ALA A 148 -1.59 -10.21 -20.51
C ALA A 148 -1.09 -8.77 -20.20
N ASP A 149 0.21 -8.59 -19.95
CA ASP A 149 0.78 -7.38 -19.33
C ASP A 149 0.61 -6.12 -20.19
N GLY A 150 0.67 -6.26 -21.52
CA GLY A 150 0.39 -5.18 -22.48
C GLY A 150 -1.04 -4.66 -22.31
N LEU A 151 -2.03 -5.54 -22.50
CA LEU A 151 -3.45 -5.26 -22.24
C LEU A 151 -3.70 -4.72 -20.84
N ALA A 152 -3.11 -5.31 -19.79
CA ALA A 152 -3.27 -4.87 -18.40
C ALA A 152 -2.76 -3.43 -18.18
N SER A 153 -1.62 -3.07 -18.78
CA SER A 153 -1.06 -1.71 -18.68
C SER A 153 -1.92 -0.63 -19.34
N VAL A 154 -2.82 -1.01 -20.25
CA VAL A 154 -3.68 -0.10 -21.02
C VAL A 154 -5.13 -0.08 -20.52
N LEU A 155 -5.69 -1.24 -20.18
CA LEU A 155 -7.11 -1.43 -19.87
C LEU A 155 -7.41 -1.47 -18.37
N THR A 156 -6.52 -2.07 -17.57
CA THR A 156 -6.69 -2.26 -16.11
C THR A 156 -5.42 -1.89 -15.32
N PRO A 157 -4.87 -0.67 -15.48
CA PRO A 157 -3.57 -0.29 -14.92
C PRO A 157 -3.44 -0.50 -13.40
N GLY A 158 -2.35 -1.16 -12.99
CA GLY A 158 -2.08 -1.55 -11.60
C GLY A 158 -2.87 -2.77 -11.10
N SER A 159 -3.78 -3.32 -11.91
CA SER A 159 -4.50 -4.56 -11.61
C SER A 159 -3.79 -5.77 -12.22
N VAL A 160 -3.83 -6.92 -11.54
CA VAL A 160 -3.39 -8.19 -12.13
C VAL A 160 -4.48 -8.77 -13.05
N PRO A 161 -4.12 -9.47 -14.15
CA PRO A 161 -5.08 -10.26 -14.92
C PRO A 161 -5.79 -11.30 -14.04
N TYR A 162 -7.09 -11.46 -14.24
CA TYR A 162 -7.88 -12.47 -13.54
C TYR A 162 -7.64 -13.86 -14.16
N VAL A 163 -7.75 -14.92 -13.36
CA VAL A 163 -7.51 -16.30 -13.82
C VAL A 163 -8.84 -17.01 -14.06
N GLU A 164 -8.97 -17.58 -15.25
CA GLU A 164 -9.97 -18.57 -15.66
C GLU A 164 -9.29 -19.95 -15.79
N ASP A 165 -10.02 -21.06 -15.63
CA ASP A 165 -9.38 -22.35 -15.32
C ASP A 165 -10.19 -23.65 -15.57
N GLU A 166 -11.49 -23.59 -15.91
CA GLU A 166 -12.43 -24.73 -16.04
C GLU A 166 -12.49 -25.75 -14.86
N THR A 167 -11.69 -25.58 -13.79
CA THR A 167 -11.37 -26.63 -12.78
C THR A 167 -11.14 -26.14 -11.34
N ALA A 168 -11.21 -24.84 -11.07
CA ALA A 168 -11.17 -24.31 -9.71
C ALA A 168 -12.50 -24.58 -8.97
N LEU A 169 -13.59 -24.74 -9.72
CA LEU A 169 -14.92 -25.14 -9.22
C LEU A 169 -15.38 -26.49 -9.79
N GLU A 170 -16.33 -27.15 -9.11
CA GLU A 170 -16.97 -28.37 -9.64
C GLU A 170 -18.09 -27.97 -10.61
N GLY A 171 -17.91 -28.27 -11.89
CA GLY A 171 -18.85 -27.91 -12.94
C GLY A 171 -18.16 -27.04 -13.97
N ASP A 172 -18.38 -25.72 -13.87
CA ASP A 172 -17.83 -24.63 -14.69
C ASP A 172 -17.61 -23.41 -13.78
N GLU A 173 -16.83 -22.42 -14.22
CA GLU A 173 -16.51 -21.20 -13.48
C GLU A 173 -16.59 -19.95 -14.36
N SER A 174 -16.39 -18.78 -13.76
CA SER A 174 -16.57 -17.49 -14.44
C SER A 174 -15.92 -16.37 -13.63
N ILE A 175 -15.49 -15.32 -14.34
CA ILE A 175 -14.93 -14.09 -13.80
C ILE A 175 -16.11 -13.14 -13.52
N GLN A 176 -16.62 -13.19 -12.30
CA GLN A 176 -17.80 -12.46 -11.83
C GLN A 176 -17.41 -11.16 -11.12
N ARG A 177 -17.99 -10.03 -11.53
CA ARG A 177 -17.81 -8.77 -10.80
C ARG A 177 -18.54 -8.84 -9.46
N CYS A 178 -17.91 -8.36 -8.39
CA CYS A 178 -18.48 -8.33 -7.05
C CYS A 178 -18.22 -6.98 -6.34
N TRP A 179 -19.18 -6.56 -5.51
CA TRP A 179 -19.12 -5.30 -4.78
C TRP A 179 -18.12 -5.38 -3.63
N GLN A 180 -17.06 -4.57 -3.72
CA GLN A 180 -15.91 -4.70 -2.83
C GLN A 180 -16.06 -3.82 -1.59
N SER A 181 -16.27 -2.51 -1.76
CA SER A 181 -16.48 -1.51 -0.68
C SER A 181 -17.02 -0.21 -1.28
N GLU A 182 -17.92 0.53 -0.62
CA GLU A 182 -18.48 1.81 -1.11
C GLU A 182 -18.96 1.78 -2.59
N ASN A 183 -18.13 2.27 -3.52
CA ASN A 183 -18.35 2.34 -4.97
C ASN A 183 -17.18 1.66 -5.73
N LEU A 184 -16.52 0.70 -5.09
CA LEU A 184 -15.43 -0.10 -5.62
C LEU A 184 -15.94 -1.51 -5.93
N TRP A 185 -15.52 -2.01 -7.08
CA TRP A 185 -15.93 -3.31 -7.61
C TRP A 185 -14.71 -3.98 -8.24
N SER A 186 -14.52 -5.27 -7.97
CA SER A 186 -13.44 -6.10 -8.50
C SER A 186 -14.02 -7.44 -8.98
N PHE A 187 -13.25 -8.27 -9.68
CA PHE A 187 -13.73 -9.58 -10.15
C PHE A 187 -13.23 -10.73 -9.27
N TYR A 188 -14.07 -11.76 -9.12
CA TYR A 188 -13.87 -12.95 -8.32
C TYR A 188 -14.36 -14.17 -9.10
N THR A 189 -13.76 -15.34 -8.87
CA THR A 189 -14.18 -16.59 -9.52
C THR A 189 -15.47 -17.14 -8.89
N GLY A 190 -16.50 -17.40 -9.70
CA GLY A 190 -17.79 -17.96 -9.25
C GLY A 190 -18.41 -18.95 -10.25
N PRO A 191 -19.41 -19.77 -9.84
CA PRO A 191 -20.13 -20.64 -10.77
C PRO A 191 -21.06 -19.79 -11.66
N PRO A 192 -21.12 -20.00 -13.00
CA PRO A 192 -21.79 -19.09 -13.94
C PRO A 192 -23.23 -18.67 -13.58
N THR A 193 -23.53 -17.38 -13.70
CA THR A 193 -24.81 -16.74 -13.34
C THR A 193 -25.53 -16.00 -14.50
N PRO A 194 -25.54 -16.50 -15.75
CA PRO A 194 -26.02 -15.75 -16.91
C PRO A 194 -27.47 -15.25 -16.76
N ALA A 195 -27.63 -13.93 -16.93
CA ALA A 195 -28.84 -13.13 -16.71
C ALA A 195 -29.37 -13.20 -15.28
N TRP A 196 -28.49 -13.31 -14.29
CA TRP A 196 -28.81 -13.29 -12.87
C TRP A 196 -27.77 -12.46 -12.09
N VAL A 197 -27.97 -12.31 -10.78
CA VAL A 197 -26.97 -11.65 -9.94
C VAL A 197 -25.83 -12.61 -9.59
N ASN A 198 -24.59 -12.13 -9.72
CA ASN A 198 -23.38 -12.91 -9.50
C ASN A 198 -23.29 -13.50 -8.09
N HIS A 199 -22.56 -14.61 -7.97
CA HIS A 199 -22.35 -15.30 -6.70
C HIS A 199 -21.21 -14.67 -5.90
N CYS A 200 -21.53 -13.60 -5.16
CA CYS A 200 -20.59 -12.83 -4.35
C CYS A 200 -20.76 -13.09 -2.83
N PRO A 201 -20.39 -14.26 -2.29
CA PRO A 201 -20.42 -14.51 -0.85
C PRO A 201 -19.34 -13.66 -0.15
N PRO A 202 -19.62 -13.06 1.02
CA PRO A 202 -18.58 -12.44 1.84
C PRO A 202 -17.49 -13.46 2.20
N PRO A 203 -16.20 -13.10 2.13
CA PRO A 203 -15.11 -14.04 2.43
C PRO A 203 -15.14 -14.56 3.87
N THR A 204 -14.40 -15.62 4.15
CA THR A 204 -14.19 -16.11 5.53
C THR A 204 -12.92 -15.47 6.10
N PRO A 205 -12.96 -14.78 7.25
CA PRO A 205 -11.78 -14.11 7.79
C PRO A 205 -10.66 -15.10 8.10
N ALA A 206 -9.41 -14.73 7.80
CA ALA A 206 -8.25 -15.50 8.24
C ALA A 206 -8.13 -15.59 9.77
N GLU A 207 -8.59 -14.55 10.49
CA GLU A 207 -8.68 -14.52 11.95
C GLU A 207 -10.10 -14.31 12.47
N VAL A 208 -10.46 -13.09 12.86
CA VAL A 208 -11.78 -12.70 13.37
C VAL A 208 -12.07 -11.27 12.94
N TRP A 209 -13.30 -10.98 12.48
CA TRP A 209 -13.73 -9.60 12.17
C TRP A 209 -15.16 -9.31 12.67
N ILE A 210 -15.56 -8.04 12.58
CA ILE A 210 -16.92 -7.57 12.83
C ILE A 210 -17.80 -7.94 11.62
N ASN A 211 -18.89 -8.67 11.87
CA ASN A 211 -19.82 -9.21 10.86
C ASN A 211 -21.17 -8.47 10.82
N GLU A 212 -21.76 -8.18 11.99
CA GLU A 212 -22.98 -7.37 12.13
C GLU A 212 -22.81 -6.44 13.33
N VAL A 213 -23.21 -5.16 13.18
CA VAL A 213 -23.24 -4.17 14.27
C VAL A 213 -24.69 -3.76 14.51
N ASN A 214 -25.21 -4.04 15.69
CA ASN A 214 -26.60 -3.82 16.07
C ASN A 214 -26.66 -3.05 17.41
N LEU A 215 -26.58 -1.72 17.32
CA LEU A 215 -26.49 -0.80 18.47
C LEU A 215 -27.73 0.09 18.54
N GLY A 216 -28.73 -0.33 19.32
CA GLY A 216 -29.89 0.49 19.64
C GLY A 216 -31.10 -0.30 20.12
N GLY A 217 -32.08 0.44 20.65
CA GLY A 217 -33.28 -0.10 21.28
C GLY A 217 -33.60 0.62 22.59
N SER A 218 -34.77 0.32 23.17
CA SER A 218 -35.21 0.89 24.45
C SER A 218 -34.32 0.53 25.65
N ASP A 219 -33.59 -0.57 25.55
CA ASP A 219 -33.04 -1.29 26.71
C ASP A 219 -31.53 -0.99 26.95
N GLN A 220 -30.97 -0.01 26.23
CA GLN A 220 -29.56 0.46 26.36
C GLN A 220 -28.50 -0.66 26.24
N SER A 221 -28.81 -1.68 25.45
CA SER A 221 -27.91 -2.78 25.08
C SER A 221 -27.97 -3.00 23.57
N GLY A 222 -26.81 -3.33 22.99
CA GLY A 222 -26.67 -3.76 21.60
C GLY A 222 -25.97 -5.11 21.51
N HIS A 223 -25.87 -5.66 20.31
CA HIS A 223 -25.12 -6.88 20.01
C HIS A 223 -24.18 -6.61 18.82
N VAL A 224 -23.04 -7.27 18.81
CA VAL A 224 -22.08 -7.24 17.70
C VAL A 224 -21.77 -8.69 17.35
N GLU A 225 -22.07 -9.10 16.13
CA GLU A 225 -21.68 -10.43 15.66
C GLU A 225 -20.25 -10.40 15.13
N LEU A 226 -19.44 -11.34 15.56
CA LEU A 226 -18.09 -11.57 15.07
C LEU A 226 -18.09 -12.82 14.18
N SER A 227 -17.47 -12.73 13.00
CA SER A 227 -17.16 -13.92 12.20
C SER A 227 -15.74 -14.37 12.53
N VAL A 228 -15.58 -15.66 12.81
CA VAL A 228 -14.34 -16.33 13.22
C VAL A 228 -13.98 -17.36 12.16
N GLY A 229 -12.79 -17.27 11.60
CA GLY A 229 -12.22 -18.33 10.77
C GLY A 229 -11.36 -19.28 11.59
N MET A 230 -10.10 -19.47 11.17
CA MET A 230 -9.21 -20.48 11.77
C MET A 230 -8.51 -20.04 13.06
N ALA A 231 -8.73 -18.81 13.53
CA ALA A 231 -8.09 -18.30 14.74
C ALA A 231 -8.72 -18.86 16.03
N THR A 232 -7.86 -19.09 17.03
CA THR A 232 -8.26 -19.45 18.40
C THR A 232 -7.54 -18.56 19.41
N GLY A 233 -8.15 -18.35 20.59
CA GLY A 233 -7.56 -17.55 21.66
C GLY A 233 -8.49 -16.46 22.19
N SER A 234 -7.91 -15.55 22.99
CA SER A 234 -8.62 -14.41 23.60
C SER A 234 -8.63 -13.20 22.67
N PHE A 235 -9.80 -12.56 22.58
CA PHE A 235 -10.03 -11.31 21.86
C PHE A 235 -10.80 -10.35 22.77
N SER A 236 -10.66 -9.05 22.50
CA SER A 236 -11.36 -8.00 23.24
C SER A 236 -12.06 -7.08 22.25
N LEU A 237 -13.39 -7.05 22.31
CA LEU A 237 -14.21 -6.06 21.61
C LEU A 237 -14.28 -4.81 22.49
N VAL A 238 -13.90 -3.67 21.94
CA VAL A 238 -13.80 -2.38 22.65
C VAL A 238 -14.72 -1.37 21.98
N LEU A 239 -15.46 -0.64 22.80
CA LEU A 239 -16.37 0.43 22.39
C LEU A 239 -15.84 1.76 22.93
N TYR A 240 -15.53 2.70 22.04
CA TYR A 240 -15.04 4.04 22.37
C TYR A 240 -16.19 5.06 22.33
N ASP A 241 -16.14 6.04 23.25
CA ASP A 241 -16.98 7.23 23.18
C ASP A 241 -16.27 8.30 22.33
N VAL A 242 -16.83 8.57 21.15
CA VAL A 242 -16.24 9.46 20.14
C VAL A 242 -16.33 10.95 20.47
N THR A 243 -16.89 11.32 21.63
CA THR A 243 -16.87 12.70 22.15
C THR A 243 -15.70 12.94 23.10
N THR A 244 -15.01 11.88 23.52
CA THR A 244 -13.89 11.92 24.49
C THR A 244 -12.65 11.15 24.05
N ASP A 245 -12.75 10.32 23.00
CA ASP A 245 -11.74 9.36 22.54
C ASP A 245 -11.33 8.32 23.61
N LEU A 246 -12.19 8.08 24.61
CA LEU A 246 -11.95 7.14 25.72
C LEU A 246 -12.76 5.84 25.57
N ILE A 247 -12.26 4.77 26.20
CA ILE A 247 -12.91 3.45 26.26
C ILE A 247 -14.19 3.54 27.11
N SER A 248 -15.35 3.52 26.45
CA SER A 248 -16.67 3.53 27.09
C SER A 248 -17.00 2.19 27.75
N THR A 249 -16.67 1.08 27.06
CA THR A 249 -16.70 -0.28 27.64
C THR A 249 -15.87 -1.25 26.80
N SER A 250 -15.55 -2.41 27.38
CA SER A 250 -14.87 -3.52 26.71
C SER A 250 -15.52 -4.86 27.08
N GLN A 251 -15.42 -5.85 26.19
CA GLN A 251 -16.02 -7.17 26.35
C GLN A 251 -15.06 -8.25 25.82
N ALA A 252 -14.79 -9.25 26.65
CA ALA A 252 -13.94 -10.37 26.30
C ALA A 252 -14.70 -11.39 25.42
N PHE A 253 -14.02 -11.93 24.42
CA PHE A 253 -14.45 -13.03 23.56
C PHE A 253 -13.35 -14.10 23.49
N ILE A 254 -13.72 -15.37 23.33
CA ILE A 254 -12.75 -16.47 23.22
C ILE A 254 -13.12 -17.36 22.04
N ALA A 255 -12.36 -17.25 20.95
CA ALA A 255 -12.51 -18.11 19.79
C ALA A 255 -11.95 -19.51 20.09
N LYS A 256 -12.71 -20.54 19.72
CA LYS A 256 -12.37 -21.97 19.89
C LYS A 256 -12.55 -22.79 18.62
N GLU A 257 -13.47 -22.35 17.76
CA GLU A 257 -13.88 -23.00 16.52
C GLU A 257 -14.36 -21.90 15.54
N PRO A 258 -14.31 -22.14 14.22
CA PRO A 258 -14.86 -21.21 13.22
C PRO A 258 -16.37 -21.05 13.37
N GLY A 259 -16.91 -19.87 13.04
CA GLY A 259 -18.35 -19.60 13.09
C GLY A 259 -18.71 -18.13 13.29
N ILE A 260 -20.00 -17.84 13.37
CA ILE A 260 -20.54 -16.50 13.65
C ILE A 260 -21.07 -16.46 15.08
N PHE A 261 -20.61 -15.49 15.87
CA PHE A 261 -20.85 -15.42 17.31
C PHE A 261 -21.31 -14.03 17.75
N ALA A 262 -22.50 -13.94 18.36
CA ALA A 262 -23.01 -12.70 18.93
C ALA A 262 -22.32 -12.35 20.27
N VAL A 263 -21.75 -11.15 20.35
CA VAL A 263 -21.14 -10.57 21.55
C VAL A 263 -22.05 -9.44 22.09
N PRO A 264 -22.52 -9.52 23.35
CA PRO A 264 -23.38 -8.49 23.91
C PRO A 264 -22.57 -7.24 24.30
N VAL A 265 -23.09 -6.05 23.99
CA VAL A 265 -22.45 -4.76 24.25
C VAL A 265 -23.40 -3.85 25.03
N LYS A 266 -22.88 -3.14 26.04
CA LYS A 266 -23.67 -2.15 26.82
C LYS A 266 -23.49 -0.77 26.20
N THR A 267 -24.59 -0.15 25.76
CA THR A 267 -24.57 1.21 25.21
C THR A 267 -24.95 2.28 26.25
N THR A 268 -25.30 1.87 27.48
CA THR A 268 -25.54 2.73 28.66
C THR A 268 -24.47 3.79 28.95
N SER A 269 -23.26 3.58 28.44
CA SER A 269 -22.06 4.38 28.76
C SER A 269 -21.63 5.31 27.61
N LEU A 270 -22.35 5.33 26.49
CA LEU A 270 -22.10 6.25 25.39
C LEU A 270 -22.83 7.58 25.60
N SER A 271 -22.20 8.67 25.18
CA SER A 271 -22.80 10.01 25.17
C SER A 271 -23.91 10.17 24.11
N GLY A 272 -24.00 9.24 23.15
CA GLY A 272 -25.06 9.16 22.14
C GLY A 272 -25.07 7.82 21.40
N LEU A 273 -26.04 7.62 20.51
CA LEU A 273 -26.06 6.53 19.51
C LEU A 273 -25.93 7.06 18.08
N GLN A 274 -25.82 8.38 17.93
CA GLN A 274 -25.60 9.11 16.69
C GLN A 274 -24.22 8.81 16.08
N SER A 275 -23.24 8.49 16.93
CA SER A 275 -21.90 8.11 16.55
C SER A 275 -21.24 7.28 17.66
N ALA A 276 -20.44 6.30 17.26
CA ALA A 276 -19.59 5.52 18.14
C ALA A 276 -18.50 4.81 17.33
N ALA A 277 -17.57 4.17 18.04
CA ALA A 277 -16.50 3.40 17.42
C ALA A 277 -16.27 2.06 18.12
N LEU A 278 -16.17 1.01 17.31
CA LEU A 278 -15.90 -0.36 17.74
C LEU A 278 -14.53 -0.80 17.21
N ALA A 279 -13.77 -1.51 18.03
CA ALA A 279 -12.49 -2.06 17.66
C ALA A 279 -12.32 -3.46 18.26
N LEU A 280 -11.84 -4.41 17.46
CA LEU A 280 -11.58 -5.78 17.87
C LEU A 280 -10.08 -5.99 18.01
N TYR A 281 -9.61 -6.31 19.21
CA TYR A 281 -8.19 -6.51 19.51
C TYR A 281 -7.87 -7.96 19.88
N LYS A 282 -6.62 -8.36 19.59
CA LYS A 282 -6.05 -9.64 20.04
C LYS A 282 -5.57 -9.52 21.49
N GLY A 283 -5.96 -10.45 22.36
CA GLY A 283 -5.51 -10.50 23.76
C GLY A 283 -6.62 -10.29 24.81
N PRO A 284 -6.22 -10.04 26.07
CA PRO A 284 -7.12 -9.98 27.22
C PRO A 284 -7.74 -8.60 27.45
N ILE A 285 -8.93 -8.59 28.02
CA ILE A 285 -9.70 -7.38 28.37
C ILE A 285 -8.99 -6.46 29.40
N SER A 286 -8.00 -6.98 30.13
CA SER A 286 -7.16 -6.21 31.07
C SER A 286 -6.47 -5.01 30.41
N ASP A 287 -6.22 -5.10 29.11
CA ASP A 287 -5.46 -4.13 28.34
C ASP A 287 -6.35 -2.95 27.88
N PHE A 288 -7.68 -3.06 28.10
CA PHE A 288 -8.71 -2.13 27.65
C PHE A 288 -9.63 -1.73 28.83
N PRO A 289 -9.10 -1.06 29.88
CA PRO A 289 -9.89 -0.60 31.02
C PRO A 289 -10.87 0.50 30.61
N LYS A 290 -12.02 0.57 31.29
CA LYS A 290 -12.97 1.69 31.12
C LYS A 290 -12.28 3.02 31.45
N ASP A 291 -12.63 4.05 30.71
CA ASP A 291 -12.10 5.42 30.81
C ASP A 291 -10.59 5.52 30.47
N GLY A 292 -10.01 4.45 29.90
CA GLY A 292 -8.67 4.46 29.31
C GLY A 292 -8.62 5.09 27.91
N PRO A 293 -7.43 5.46 27.42
CA PRO A 293 -7.26 6.11 26.11
C PRO A 293 -7.43 5.15 24.93
N LEU A 294 -7.40 5.72 23.71
CA LEU A 294 -7.11 4.98 22.48
C LEU A 294 -5.88 4.06 22.66
N SER A 295 -5.95 2.86 22.10
CA SER A 295 -4.86 1.88 22.28
C SER A 295 -3.75 2.09 21.26
N HIS A 296 -2.49 2.06 21.72
CA HIS A 296 -1.32 1.99 20.84
C HIS A 296 -1.15 0.62 20.15
N LYS A 297 -1.98 -0.38 20.49
CA LYS A 297 -2.08 -1.62 19.73
C LYS A 297 -2.96 -1.37 18.51
N GLN A 298 -2.59 -1.89 17.34
CA GLN A 298 -3.50 -1.87 16.20
C GLN A 298 -4.66 -2.86 16.41
N PRO A 299 -5.90 -2.50 16.01
CA PRO A 299 -7.02 -3.43 16.00
C PRO A 299 -6.88 -4.43 14.85
N ILE A 300 -7.42 -5.63 15.04
CA ILE A 300 -7.59 -6.64 13.98
C ILE A 300 -8.63 -6.15 12.97
N ASP A 301 -9.71 -5.55 13.47
CA ASP A 301 -10.80 -4.98 12.69
C ASP A 301 -11.48 -3.86 13.49
N ALA A 302 -12.08 -2.90 12.80
CA ALA A 302 -12.76 -1.77 13.42
C ALA A 302 -13.94 -1.28 12.59
N PHE A 303 -14.93 -0.69 13.26
CA PHE A 303 -16.06 -0.04 12.64
C PHE A 303 -16.37 1.27 13.36
N VAL A 304 -16.28 2.39 12.64
CA VAL A 304 -16.47 3.75 13.16
C VAL A 304 -17.57 4.40 12.35
N TYR A 305 -18.52 5.06 13.02
CA TYR A 305 -19.69 5.64 12.36
C TYR A 305 -20.12 6.97 13.00
N GLY A 306 -20.84 7.79 12.25
CA GLY A 306 -21.49 8.99 12.76
C GLY A 306 -22.55 9.59 11.85
N ASP A 307 -23.39 10.47 12.38
CA ASP A 307 -24.27 11.34 11.59
C ASP A 307 -23.54 12.65 11.17
N SER A 308 -24.20 13.46 10.33
CA SER A 308 -23.62 14.71 9.80
C SER A 308 -23.40 15.83 10.83
N ALA A 309 -23.84 15.66 12.08
CA ALA A 309 -23.67 16.62 13.17
C ALA A 309 -22.74 16.11 14.29
N HIS A 310 -22.53 14.79 14.39
CA HIS A 310 -21.79 14.12 15.45
C HIS A 310 -20.62 13.27 14.90
N MET A 311 -19.86 13.80 13.94
CA MET A 311 -18.69 13.12 13.40
C MET A 311 -17.67 12.75 14.51
N PRO A 312 -17.09 11.53 14.48
CA PRO A 312 -15.96 11.17 15.33
C PRO A 312 -14.74 12.06 15.10
N SER A 313 -13.80 12.10 16.07
CA SER A 313 -12.56 12.88 15.93
C SER A 313 -11.65 12.32 14.84
N ASP A 314 -10.84 13.18 14.20
CA ASP A 314 -9.80 12.76 13.25
C ASP A 314 -8.82 11.78 13.92
N ASN A 315 -8.44 12.04 15.17
CA ASN A 315 -7.50 11.23 15.96
C ASN A 315 -8.00 9.79 16.19
N LEU A 316 -9.24 9.63 16.61
CA LEU A 316 -9.88 8.32 16.78
C LEU A 316 -10.12 7.64 15.42
N THR A 317 -10.50 8.42 14.40
CA THR A 317 -10.70 7.93 13.04
C THR A 317 -9.40 7.32 12.49
N GLU A 318 -8.30 8.07 12.47
CA GLU A 318 -7.03 7.56 11.96
C GLU A 318 -6.42 6.44 12.84
N THR A 319 -6.66 6.46 14.16
CA THR A 319 -6.21 5.35 15.02
C THR A 319 -6.93 4.03 14.70
N LEU A 320 -8.24 4.08 14.46
CA LEU A 320 -9.06 2.88 14.33
C LEU A 320 -9.25 2.44 12.87
N ILE A 321 -9.43 3.37 11.94
CA ILE A 321 -9.76 3.17 10.52
C ILE A 321 -8.89 4.03 9.58
N PRO A 322 -7.55 3.94 9.65
CA PRO A 322 -6.61 4.85 8.99
C PRO A 322 -6.86 5.00 7.49
N GLY A 323 -6.96 6.24 7.01
CA GLY A 323 -7.27 6.60 5.63
C GLY A 323 -8.69 6.27 5.16
N ARG A 324 -9.55 5.71 6.01
CA ARG A 324 -10.97 5.42 5.71
C ARG A 324 -11.87 6.48 6.35
N LYS A 325 -13.10 6.57 5.85
CA LYS A 325 -14.11 7.52 6.37
C LYS A 325 -15.09 6.78 7.29
N PRO A 326 -15.56 7.39 8.39
CA PRO A 326 -16.63 6.84 9.20
C PRO A 326 -17.88 6.53 8.37
N PHE A 327 -18.56 5.43 8.67
CA PHE A 327 -19.85 5.10 8.06
C PHE A 327 -20.91 6.14 8.42
N ILE A 328 -21.65 6.64 7.43
CA ILE A 328 -22.57 7.77 7.60
C ILE A 328 -23.99 7.31 7.94
N LEU A 329 -24.49 7.71 9.11
CA LEU A 329 -25.88 7.46 9.47
C LEU A 329 -26.84 8.37 8.70
N THR A 330 -27.83 7.77 8.05
CA THR A 330 -29.02 8.46 7.52
C THR A 330 -30.11 8.60 8.59
N GLU A 331 -31.09 9.48 8.38
CA GLU A 331 -32.17 9.76 9.34
C GLU A 331 -32.98 8.53 9.78
N SER A 332 -33.00 7.47 8.96
CA SER A 332 -33.71 6.21 9.27
C SER A 332 -33.21 5.54 10.56
N PHE A 333 -31.89 5.52 10.80
CA PHE A 333 -31.28 4.90 11.98
C PHE A 333 -31.69 5.60 13.29
N LEU A 334 -31.91 6.92 13.25
CA LEU A 334 -32.23 7.73 14.44
C LEU A 334 -33.55 7.33 15.11
N THR A 335 -34.39 6.52 14.44
CA THR A 335 -35.67 6.02 14.98
C THR A 335 -35.70 4.51 15.23
N ALA A 336 -34.79 3.74 14.63
CA ALA A 336 -34.74 2.27 14.70
C ALA A 336 -33.54 1.71 15.50
N GLY A 337 -32.53 2.54 15.76
CA GLY A 337 -31.20 2.12 16.20
C GLY A 337 -30.28 1.79 15.02
N LEU A 338 -28.97 1.75 15.27
CA LEU A 338 -28.00 1.30 14.27
C LEU A 338 -28.15 -0.21 14.04
N HIS A 339 -28.34 -0.61 12.78
CA HIS A 339 -28.12 -1.99 12.35
C HIS A 339 -27.49 -2.01 10.96
N VAL A 340 -26.29 -2.60 10.85
CA VAL A 340 -25.54 -2.78 9.60
C VAL A 340 -24.82 -4.13 9.58
N SER A 341 -24.65 -4.67 8.38
CA SER A 341 -24.03 -5.98 8.11
C SER A 341 -22.87 -5.82 7.13
N ARG A 342 -21.73 -6.51 7.37
CA ARG A 342 -20.60 -6.57 6.43
C ARG A 342 -21.03 -7.37 5.19
N CYS A 343 -20.98 -6.76 4.01
CA CYS A 343 -21.35 -7.38 2.74
C CYS A 343 -20.36 -7.14 1.60
N GLY A 344 -19.37 -6.26 1.76
CA GLY A 344 -18.30 -6.09 0.79
C GLY A 344 -17.46 -7.37 0.70
N VAL A 345 -17.09 -7.79 -0.52
CA VAL A 345 -16.23 -8.98 -0.71
C VAL A 345 -14.74 -8.71 -0.49
N ALA A 346 -14.38 -7.51 -0.03
CA ALA A 346 -13.01 -7.22 0.40
C ALA A 346 -12.68 -7.93 1.73
N GLU A 347 -11.48 -8.50 1.81
CA GLU A 347 -10.92 -8.98 3.08
C GLU A 347 -10.33 -7.84 3.93
N TRP A 348 -10.46 -6.59 3.47
CA TRP A 348 -9.98 -5.39 4.15
C TRP A 348 -10.58 -5.32 5.56
N THR A 349 -9.74 -5.02 6.53
CA THR A 349 -10.16 -4.79 7.91
C THR A 349 -10.13 -3.30 8.18
N ARG A 350 -10.97 -2.82 9.09
CA ARG A 350 -11.05 -1.40 9.46
C ARG A 350 -11.55 -0.50 8.31
N ASP A 351 -12.23 -1.04 7.30
CA ASP A 351 -12.97 -0.27 6.29
C ASP A 351 -14.49 -0.29 6.57
N PRO A 352 -15.10 0.83 7.01
CA PRO A 352 -16.55 0.92 7.21
C PRO A 352 -17.36 0.82 5.91
N GLY A 353 -16.74 1.05 4.74
CA GLY A 353 -17.36 0.97 3.43
C GLY A 353 -17.86 -0.42 3.02
N LEU A 354 -17.45 -1.45 3.76
CA LEU A 354 -17.90 -2.84 3.62
C LEU A 354 -19.29 -3.10 4.24
N PHE A 355 -19.80 -2.16 5.04
CA PHE A 355 -21.01 -2.33 5.84
C PHE A 355 -22.20 -1.59 5.24
N VAL A 356 -23.37 -2.22 5.28
CA VAL A 356 -24.61 -1.69 4.69
C VAL A 356 -25.84 -2.03 5.53
N THR A 357 -26.94 -1.31 5.30
CA THR A 357 -28.25 -1.69 5.82
C THR A 357 -28.78 -2.93 5.13
N ARG A 358 -29.10 -3.96 5.91
CA ARG A 358 -29.73 -5.23 5.50
C ARG A 358 -30.67 -5.73 6.59
N PRO A 359 -31.51 -6.77 6.36
CA PRO A 359 -32.20 -7.46 7.44
C PRO A 359 -31.23 -8.14 8.41
N ARG A 360 -31.58 -8.22 9.69
CA ARG A 360 -30.75 -8.89 10.72
C ARG A 360 -30.62 -10.39 10.39
N SER A 361 -29.41 -10.93 10.48
CA SER A 361 -29.11 -12.33 10.17
C SER A 361 -28.45 -13.11 11.34
N PRO A 362 -29.01 -13.12 12.57
CA PRO A 362 -28.24 -13.54 13.75
C PRO A 362 -27.75 -15.00 13.68
N GLY A 363 -26.44 -15.18 13.85
CA GLY A 363 -25.77 -16.47 13.78
C GLY A 363 -25.81 -17.12 12.39
N LYS A 364 -25.95 -16.32 11.32
CA LYS A 364 -26.03 -16.77 9.92
C LYS A 364 -25.22 -15.84 9.00
N PRO A 365 -24.86 -16.31 7.78
CA PRO A 365 -24.35 -15.42 6.74
C PRO A 365 -25.30 -14.25 6.48
N ASN A 366 -24.71 -13.09 6.17
CA ASN A 366 -25.44 -11.83 5.95
C ASN A 366 -26.24 -11.87 4.63
N ASP A 367 -27.41 -11.21 4.62
CA ASP A 367 -28.31 -11.14 3.45
C ASP A 367 -27.81 -10.10 2.42
N CYS A 368 -26.68 -10.41 1.80
CA CYS A 368 -25.94 -9.51 0.91
C CYS A 368 -26.46 -9.56 -0.53
N VAL A 369 -27.71 -9.13 -0.73
CA VAL A 369 -28.26 -8.95 -2.09
C VAL A 369 -27.44 -7.94 -2.90
N TRP A 370 -27.31 -8.22 -4.20
CA TRP A 370 -26.55 -7.46 -5.21
C TRP A 370 -26.73 -5.94 -5.11
N PHE A 371 -25.62 -5.23 -5.30
CA PHE A 371 -25.56 -3.78 -5.07
C PHE A 371 -25.87 -3.01 -6.34
N GLN A 372 -26.81 -2.07 -6.22
CA GLN A 372 -27.05 -1.06 -7.24
C GLN A 372 -26.23 0.17 -6.84
N SER A 373 -24.98 0.20 -7.29
CA SER A 373 -24.06 1.35 -7.17
C SER A 373 -22.97 1.29 -8.25
N CYS A 374 -22.75 2.40 -8.94
CA CYS A 374 -21.71 2.48 -9.98
C CYS A 374 -20.29 2.31 -9.44
N PRO A 375 -19.40 1.61 -10.17
CA PRO A 375 -17.96 1.72 -9.98
C PRO A 375 -17.47 3.16 -10.16
N LEU A 376 -16.67 3.67 -9.22
CA LEU A 376 -15.90 4.91 -9.40
C LEU A 376 -14.84 4.79 -10.49
N ASN A 377 -14.44 3.57 -10.85
CA ASN A 377 -13.35 3.26 -11.78
C ASN A 377 -13.76 3.18 -13.25
N MET A 378 -14.84 3.85 -13.67
CA MET A 378 -15.14 4.02 -15.10
C MET A 378 -14.11 4.95 -15.75
N THR A 379 -13.07 4.36 -16.36
CA THR A 379 -11.84 5.02 -16.81
C THR A 379 -12.00 5.79 -18.12
N SER A 380 -12.75 6.91 -18.05
CA SER A 380 -12.97 7.84 -19.16
C SER A 380 -11.68 8.59 -19.57
N PHE A 381 -10.76 7.92 -20.28
CA PHE A 381 -9.60 8.55 -20.90
C PHE A 381 -10.04 9.52 -22.02
N THR A 382 -9.93 10.82 -21.77
CA THR A 382 -10.42 11.89 -22.68
C THR A 382 -9.39 12.40 -23.69
N GLU A 383 -8.10 12.09 -23.56
CA GLU A 383 -7.04 12.68 -24.38
C GLU A 383 -6.30 11.65 -25.25
N SER A 384 -6.25 11.89 -26.56
CA SER A 384 -5.49 11.09 -27.54
C SER A 384 -3.98 11.44 -27.58
N GLY A 385 -3.41 11.87 -26.45
CA GLY A 385 -2.10 12.54 -26.39
C GLY A 385 -0.96 11.75 -25.75
N ARG A 386 -1.25 10.89 -24.77
CA ARG A 386 -0.22 10.12 -24.05
C ARG A 386 0.10 8.82 -24.80
N ILE A 387 1.26 8.77 -25.45
CA ILE A 387 1.81 7.53 -26.02
C ILE A 387 2.08 6.58 -24.84
N GLN A 388 1.48 5.39 -24.86
CA GLN A 388 1.63 4.40 -23.81
C GLN A 388 2.93 3.60 -24.03
N PRO A 389 3.95 3.71 -23.16
CA PRO A 389 5.01 2.71 -23.10
C PRO A 389 4.47 1.44 -22.43
N PRO A 390 4.92 0.23 -22.82
CA PRO A 390 4.61 -0.97 -22.07
C PRO A 390 5.21 -0.86 -20.67
N ILE A 391 4.39 -1.05 -19.64
CA ILE A 391 4.87 -1.13 -18.26
C ILE A 391 5.50 -2.51 -18.08
N HIS A 392 6.81 -2.59 -18.31
CA HIS A 392 7.58 -3.81 -18.01
C HIS A 392 7.46 -4.17 -16.52
N SER A 393 7.41 -5.46 -16.23
CA SER A 393 7.29 -6.06 -14.89
C SER A 393 8.33 -5.64 -13.85
N ASP A 394 9.40 -4.97 -14.27
CA ASP A 394 10.44 -4.38 -13.41
C ASP A 394 10.04 -3.00 -12.83
N VAL A 395 8.96 -2.38 -13.30
CA VAL A 395 8.41 -1.11 -12.82
C VAL A 395 7.27 -1.37 -11.84
N ASP A 396 7.34 -0.76 -10.66
CA ASP A 396 6.31 -0.78 -9.62
C ASP A 396 6.38 0.55 -8.83
N PHE A 397 5.50 0.75 -7.86
CA PHE A 397 5.45 1.95 -7.01
C PHE A 397 6.77 2.24 -6.28
N LEU A 398 7.10 3.53 -6.20
CA LEU A 398 8.27 4.07 -5.50
C LEU A 398 7.84 5.04 -4.40
N LEU A 399 8.61 5.13 -3.32
CA LEU A 399 8.60 6.28 -2.43
C LEU A 399 9.19 7.47 -3.19
N ASN A 400 8.39 8.50 -3.46
CA ASN A 400 8.78 9.63 -4.31
C ASN A 400 9.39 10.78 -3.51
N GLU A 401 8.73 11.20 -2.45
CA GLU A 401 9.12 12.36 -1.67
C GLU A 401 8.65 12.17 -0.23
N ILE A 402 9.51 12.52 0.74
CA ILE A 402 9.26 12.36 2.17
C ILE A 402 9.66 13.64 2.88
N ASN A 403 8.76 14.20 3.69
CA ASN A 403 9.06 15.19 4.72
C ASN A 403 8.80 14.54 6.10
N THR A 404 9.78 14.63 6.99
CA THR A 404 9.78 14.02 8.33
C THR A 404 10.04 15.05 9.46
N ASP A 405 9.98 16.37 9.19
CA ASP A 405 10.42 17.39 10.15
C ASP A 405 9.58 17.42 11.44
N SER A 406 10.14 16.78 12.46
CA SER A 406 9.81 17.00 13.87
C SER A 406 8.38 16.65 14.27
N PRO A 407 8.10 15.39 14.71
CA PRO A 407 6.76 14.91 15.08
C PRO A 407 5.92 15.91 15.88
N GLY A 408 4.71 16.17 15.39
CA GLY A 408 3.93 17.37 15.72
C GLY A 408 4.10 18.50 14.71
N GLY A 409 4.95 18.27 13.70
CA GLY A 409 5.06 19.04 12.48
C GLY A 409 3.71 19.11 11.78
N ALA A 410 3.53 20.15 10.99
CA ALA A 410 2.22 20.50 10.44
C ALA A 410 2.12 20.29 8.93
N GLU A 411 3.20 19.84 8.30
CA GLU A 411 3.37 19.71 6.84
C GLU A 411 4.02 18.37 6.45
N ASP A 412 4.20 17.44 7.40
CA ASP A 412 4.73 16.08 7.27
C ASP A 412 3.98 15.27 6.21
N PHE A 413 4.71 14.56 5.33
CA PHE A 413 4.12 13.74 4.28
C PHE A 413 5.05 12.65 3.73
N ILE A 414 4.40 11.64 3.14
CA ILE A 414 4.99 10.57 2.34
C ILE A 414 4.22 10.54 1.02
N GLU A 415 4.92 10.77 -0.08
CA GLU A 415 4.38 10.66 -1.42
C GLU A 415 4.84 9.38 -2.10
N LEU A 416 3.92 8.70 -2.77
CA LEU A 416 4.17 7.57 -3.63
C LEU A 416 4.06 8.01 -5.09
N TRP A 417 4.87 7.42 -5.97
CA TRP A 417 4.78 7.66 -7.41
C TRP A 417 4.92 6.35 -8.20
N HIS A 418 4.09 6.17 -9.23
CA HIS A 418 4.27 5.09 -10.20
C HIS A 418 5.01 5.61 -11.46
N PRO A 419 6.20 5.08 -11.80
CA PRO A 419 7.05 5.64 -12.86
C PRO A 419 6.49 5.67 -14.29
N SER A 420 5.30 5.11 -14.52
CA SER A 420 4.62 5.15 -15.82
C SER A 420 3.93 6.50 -16.12
N GLY A 421 3.61 7.31 -15.10
CA GLY A 421 2.90 8.59 -15.31
C GLY A 421 1.42 8.47 -15.70
N PHE A 422 0.71 7.51 -15.09
CA PHE A 422 -0.72 7.24 -15.28
C PHE A 422 -1.37 6.80 -13.97
N ARG A 423 -2.71 6.92 -13.88
CA ARG A 423 -3.53 6.39 -12.78
C ARG A 423 -3.37 4.87 -12.60
N MET A 424 -2.89 4.43 -11.45
CA MET A 424 -2.72 3.02 -11.06
C MET A 424 -3.56 2.66 -9.84
N SER A 425 -4.02 1.40 -9.73
CA SER A 425 -4.54 0.87 -8.46
C SER A 425 -3.40 0.65 -7.45
N LEU A 426 -3.64 1.03 -6.19
CA LEU A 426 -2.78 0.71 -5.04
C LEU A 426 -3.20 -0.59 -4.35
N ASP A 427 -3.96 -1.46 -5.03
CA ASP A 427 -4.32 -2.78 -4.52
C ASP A 427 -3.10 -3.67 -4.24
N PHE A 428 -3.17 -4.32 -3.09
CA PHE A 428 -2.13 -5.07 -2.39
C PHE A 428 -0.94 -4.21 -1.93
N ILE A 429 -0.96 -2.87 -2.02
CA ILE A 429 0.11 -2.01 -1.52
C ILE A 429 -0.09 -1.67 -0.05
N TRP A 430 0.97 -1.85 0.73
CA TRP A 430 1.07 -1.48 2.13
C TRP A 430 2.18 -0.46 2.33
N LEU A 431 1.85 0.66 2.95
CA LEU A 431 2.84 1.57 3.54
C LEU A 431 3.12 1.12 4.98
N VAL A 432 4.39 0.93 5.34
CA VAL A 432 4.82 0.45 6.65
C VAL A 432 5.90 1.36 7.22
N LEU A 433 5.74 1.78 8.47
CA LEU A 433 6.75 2.55 9.22
C LEU A 433 7.35 1.67 10.33
N ILE A 434 8.67 1.56 10.34
CA ILE A 434 9.42 0.64 11.20
C ILE A 434 10.39 1.42 12.08
N ASN A 435 10.32 1.18 13.39
CA ASN A 435 11.07 1.95 14.39
C ASN A 435 12.55 1.57 14.40
N GLY A 436 13.46 2.54 14.21
CA GLY A 436 14.90 2.26 14.07
C GLY A 436 15.55 1.56 15.25
N GLN A 437 15.16 1.96 16.46
CA GLN A 437 15.76 1.48 17.72
C GLN A 437 15.29 0.08 18.12
N THR A 438 14.14 -0.38 17.59
CA THR A 438 13.50 -1.64 18.01
C THR A 438 13.24 -2.64 16.88
N GLY A 439 13.40 -2.23 15.61
CA GLY A 439 13.12 -3.06 14.43
C GLY A 439 11.64 -3.40 14.23
N LYS A 440 10.73 -2.74 14.95
CA LYS A 440 9.30 -3.08 14.97
C LYS A 440 8.46 -2.14 14.11
N VAL A 441 7.52 -2.72 13.37
CA VAL A 441 6.41 -1.97 12.77
C VAL A 441 5.65 -1.23 13.88
N TYR A 442 5.53 0.08 13.75
CA TYR A 442 4.68 0.90 14.64
C TYR A 442 3.42 1.39 13.94
N TYR A 443 3.50 1.60 12.62
CA TYR A 443 2.37 1.97 11.77
C TYR A 443 2.38 1.12 10.50
N GLU A 444 1.20 0.66 10.07
CA GLU A 444 1.02 0.03 8.76
C GLU A 444 -0.36 0.44 8.21
N LEU A 445 -0.42 0.71 6.91
CA LEU A 445 -1.57 1.31 6.22
C LEU A 445 -1.85 0.51 4.94
N GLU A 446 -3.08 0.00 4.83
CA GLU A 446 -3.60 -0.74 3.68
C GLU A 446 -4.15 0.23 2.63
N LEU A 447 -3.51 0.32 1.46
CA LEU A 447 -3.90 1.26 0.41
C LEU A 447 -4.98 0.72 -0.54
N ASN A 448 -5.44 -0.51 -0.33
CA ASN A 448 -6.39 -1.19 -1.22
C ASN A 448 -7.67 -0.38 -1.49
N GLY A 449 -8.12 -0.35 -2.75
CA GLY A 449 -9.20 0.52 -3.20
C GLY A 449 -8.82 1.98 -3.43
N SER A 450 -7.61 2.39 -3.07
CA SER A 450 -7.05 3.70 -3.42
C SER A 450 -6.38 3.65 -4.80
N TYR A 451 -6.28 4.80 -5.44
CA TYR A 451 -5.63 4.98 -6.73
C TYR A 451 -4.78 6.23 -6.69
N THR A 452 -3.70 6.26 -7.47
CA THR A 452 -2.99 7.51 -7.75
C THR A 452 -3.89 8.50 -8.51
N ASP A 453 -3.45 9.76 -8.62
CA ASP A 453 -3.94 10.66 -9.65
C ASP A 453 -3.46 10.26 -11.06
N ASP A 454 -3.94 11.00 -12.07
CA ASP A 454 -3.74 10.72 -13.49
C ASP A 454 -2.27 10.87 -13.96
N ASP A 455 -1.41 11.49 -13.14
CA ASP A 455 0.03 11.62 -13.37
C ASP A 455 0.86 10.62 -12.52
N GLY A 456 0.19 9.75 -11.77
CA GLY A 456 0.79 8.62 -11.06
C GLY A 456 1.20 8.91 -9.62
N TYR A 457 0.78 10.03 -9.01
CA TYR A 457 1.13 10.42 -7.63
C TYR A 457 0.04 10.01 -6.62
N PHE A 458 0.45 9.72 -5.38
CA PHE A 458 -0.46 9.50 -4.26
C PHE A 458 0.14 10.04 -2.96
N LEU A 459 -0.59 10.91 -2.27
CA LEU A 459 -0.05 11.71 -1.17
C LEU A 459 -0.67 11.27 0.18
N ILE A 460 0.19 10.91 1.14
CA ILE A 460 -0.18 10.47 2.48
C ILE A 460 0.44 11.47 3.47
N GLY A 461 -0.32 12.09 4.37
CA GLY A 461 0.29 13.12 5.23
C GLY A 461 -0.64 13.87 6.17
N SER A 462 -0.10 14.94 6.76
CA SER A 462 -0.82 15.85 7.64
C SER A 462 -1.91 16.65 6.89
N SER A 463 -2.86 17.24 7.64
CA SER A 463 -4.06 17.87 7.04
C SER A 463 -3.78 19.09 6.15
N LYS A 464 -2.60 19.72 6.24
CA LYS A 464 -2.27 20.91 5.43
C LYS A 464 -1.83 20.61 4.01
N VAL A 465 -1.18 19.48 3.73
CA VAL A 465 -0.59 19.20 2.39
C VAL A 465 -1.64 18.81 1.34
N GLY A 466 -2.91 18.67 1.73
CA GLY A 466 -3.99 18.18 0.85
C GLY A 466 -3.82 16.71 0.42
N PRO A 467 -3.55 15.78 1.36
CA PRO A 467 -3.27 14.38 1.01
C PRO A 467 -4.53 13.63 0.59
N ASP A 468 -4.33 12.51 -0.10
CA ASP A 468 -5.36 11.51 -0.40
C ASP A 468 -5.76 10.74 0.87
N ILE A 469 -4.76 10.33 1.66
CA ILE A 469 -4.94 9.74 2.99
C ILE A 469 -4.32 10.66 4.05
N ARG A 470 -5.13 11.05 5.02
CA ARG A 470 -4.65 11.80 6.19
C ARG A 470 -3.98 10.85 7.18
N ILE A 471 -3.04 11.38 7.94
CA ILE A 471 -2.45 10.75 9.12
C ILE A 471 -2.29 11.81 10.23
N SER A 472 -2.02 11.37 11.46
CA SER A 472 -1.71 12.30 12.56
C SER A 472 -0.36 12.97 12.35
N THR A 473 -0.19 14.17 12.89
CA THR A 473 1.09 14.92 12.91
C THR A 473 2.20 14.18 13.65
N ASP A 474 1.83 13.22 14.49
CA ASP A 474 2.76 12.43 15.31
C ASP A 474 2.91 10.99 14.73
N THR A 475 2.32 10.71 13.56
CA THR A 475 2.36 9.37 12.94
C THR A 475 3.72 9.06 12.32
N ILE A 476 4.41 10.05 11.74
CA ILE A 476 5.79 9.91 11.26
C ILE A 476 6.72 10.24 12.43
N GLN A 477 7.76 9.42 12.66
CA GLN A 477 8.71 9.63 13.76
C GLN A 477 10.01 10.30 13.26
N ASN A 478 10.62 11.12 14.13
CA ASN A 478 11.97 11.61 13.90
C ASN A 478 12.93 10.43 14.09
N GLY A 479 13.75 10.17 13.07
CA GLY A 479 14.57 8.96 12.97
C GLY A 479 15.60 8.73 14.10
N PRO A 480 16.32 7.59 14.06
CA PRO A 480 16.46 6.74 12.89
C PRO A 480 15.24 5.85 12.72
N ASP A 481 14.74 5.72 11.50
CA ASP A 481 13.52 4.98 11.17
C ASP A 481 13.54 4.49 9.71
N ALA A 482 12.55 3.69 9.31
CA ALA A 482 12.35 3.29 7.91
C ALA A 482 10.90 3.46 7.45
N ILE A 483 10.75 3.98 6.23
CA ILE A 483 9.50 4.04 5.47
C ILE A 483 9.59 3.00 4.36
N VAL A 484 8.61 2.11 4.25
CA VAL A 484 8.72 0.92 3.39
C VAL A 484 7.41 0.65 2.64
N LEU A 485 7.52 0.28 1.37
CA LEU A 485 6.43 -0.23 0.54
C LEU A 485 6.51 -1.74 0.37
N TYR A 486 5.41 -2.44 0.65
CA TYR A 486 5.26 -3.88 0.41
C TYR A 486 4.05 -4.17 -0.46
N ARG A 487 4.17 -5.17 -1.35
CA ARG A 487 3.06 -5.77 -2.10
C ARG A 487 2.63 -7.06 -1.40
N SER A 488 1.50 -7.05 -0.70
CA SER A 488 1.04 -8.15 0.15
C SER A 488 -0.49 -8.29 0.22
N LYS A 489 -0.97 -9.54 0.36
CA LYS A 489 -2.39 -9.87 0.61
C LYS A 489 -2.79 -9.80 2.09
N SER A 490 -1.86 -9.48 2.98
CA SER A 490 -2.09 -9.40 4.44
C SER A 490 -1.10 -8.44 5.10
N PRO A 491 -1.42 -7.86 6.28
CA PRO A 491 -0.52 -6.91 6.96
C PRO A 491 0.91 -7.46 7.09
N PRO A 492 1.95 -6.74 6.60
CA PRO A 492 3.34 -7.21 6.65
C PRO A 492 3.83 -7.54 8.07
N SER A 493 3.27 -6.91 9.10
CA SER A 493 3.51 -7.26 10.51
C SER A 493 3.25 -8.73 10.86
N LYS A 494 2.51 -9.50 10.03
CA LYS A 494 2.24 -10.92 10.24
C LYS A 494 3.36 -11.86 9.78
N GLU A 495 4.39 -11.38 9.09
CA GLU A 495 5.50 -12.25 8.62
C GLU A 495 6.36 -12.80 9.77
N GLY A 496 6.44 -12.12 10.91
CA GLY A 496 7.12 -12.63 12.10
C GLY A 496 7.41 -11.59 13.17
N GLN A 497 8.45 -11.82 13.98
CA GLN A 497 8.99 -10.84 14.93
C GLN A 497 10.16 -10.01 14.36
N ASN A 498 10.56 -10.30 13.12
CA ASN A 498 11.64 -9.61 12.41
C ASN A 498 11.06 -8.58 11.44
N ILE A 499 11.91 -7.68 10.95
CA ILE A 499 11.61 -6.76 9.85
C ILE A 499 11.09 -7.57 8.64
N PRO A 500 9.89 -7.27 8.09
CA PRO A 500 9.33 -8.02 6.97
C PRO A 500 10.19 -7.91 5.70
N LYS A 501 10.18 -8.95 4.87
CA LYS A 501 10.96 -9.03 3.63
C LYS A 501 10.18 -9.58 2.44
N SER A 502 9.10 -10.34 2.67
CA SER A 502 8.22 -10.80 1.60
C SER A 502 7.49 -9.61 0.94
N GLY A 503 7.51 -9.54 -0.40
CA GLY A 503 6.81 -8.50 -1.15
C GLY A 503 7.43 -7.09 -1.10
N LEU A 504 8.65 -6.93 -0.56
CA LEU A 504 9.34 -5.62 -0.50
C LEU A 504 9.47 -4.99 -1.90
N LEU A 505 8.90 -3.79 -2.08
CA LEU A 505 8.98 -3.01 -3.32
C LEU A 505 10.09 -1.97 -3.27
N ASP A 506 10.05 -1.09 -2.27
CA ASP A 506 10.92 0.07 -2.14
C ASP A 506 11.02 0.49 -0.66
N ALA A 507 12.13 1.13 -0.28
CA ALA A 507 12.40 1.48 1.11
C ALA A 507 13.27 2.73 1.21
N VAL A 508 12.95 3.59 2.16
CA VAL A 508 13.77 4.70 2.62
C VAL A 508 14.11 4.50 4.09
N VAL A 509 15.41 4.34 4.37
CA VAL A 509 15.96 4.33 5.73
C VAL A 509 16.55 5.72 5.98
N TYR A 510 16.12 6.38 7.05
CA TYR A 510 16.45 7.78 7.34
C TYR A 510 16.86 7.98 8.80
N ARG A 511 17.54 9.10 9.08
CA ARG A 511 18.05 9.51 10.40
C ARG A 511 18.07 11.05 10.52
N THR A 512 18.09 11.55 11.75
CA THR A 512 18.39 12.97 12.04
C THR A 512 19.82 13.13 12.57
N ARG A 513 20.33 14.35 12.66
CA ARG A 513 21.72 14.66 13.10
C ARG A 513 22.12 14.17 14.50
N TRP A 514 21.19 13.76 15.35
CA TRP A 514 21.43 13.36 16.74
C TRP A 514 21.09 11.89 17.02
N SER A 515 20.87 11.10 15.96
CA SER A 515 20.14 9.84 16.03
C SER A 515 20.93 8.64 15.48
N ASP A 516 22.26 8.68 15.61
CA ASP A 516 23.20 7.74 15.00
C ASP A 516 23.30 6.36 15.71
N GLU A 517 22.50 6.11 16.75
CA GLU A 517 22.56 4.84 17.49
C GLU A 517 21.89 3.67 16.75
N LYS A 518 22.74 2.75 16.28
CA LYS A 518 22.43 1.31 16.06
C LYS A 518 21.46 0.94 14.92
N MET A 519 21.47 1.67 13.81
CA MET A 519 20.60 1.38 12.64
C MET A 519 20.98 0.13 11.79
N SER A 520 22.00 -0.63 12.19
CA SER A 520 22.57 -1.73 11.38
C SER A 520 21.55 -2.78 10.91
N GLU A 521 20.59 -3.14 11.77
CA GLU A 521 19.64 -4.23 11.51
C GLU A 521 18.62 -3.84 10.42
N LEU A 522 18.24 -2.56 10.32
CA LEU A 522 17.35 -2.03 9.28
C LEU A 522 18.08 -1.75 7.97
N THR A 523 19.30 -1.21 8.02
CA THR A 523 20.16 -1.09 6.84
C THR A 523 20.42 -2.47 6.22
N GLU A 524 20.76 -3.49 7.02
CA GLU A 524 20.96 -4.86 6.52
C GLU A 524 19.67 -5.52 5.99
N ALA A 525 18.52 -5.20 6.59
CA ALA A 525 17.24 -5.79 6.18
C ALA A 525 16.62 -5.18 4.91
N LEU A 526 16.73 -3.87 4.73
CA LEU A 526 15.98 -3.11 3.72
C LEU A 526 16.85 -2.47 2.63
N THR A 527 18.02 -1.94 3.00
CA THR A 527 18.90 -1.18 2.08
C THR A 527 20.37 -1.60 2.25
N PRO A 528 20.71 -2.89 2.05
CA PRO A 528 22.01 -3.43 2.41
C PRO A 528 23.16 -2.70 1.70
N GLY A 529 24.20 -2.38 2.48
CA GLY A 529 25.38 -1.65 2.00
C GLY A 529 25.20 -0.14 1.80
N GLN A 530 24.07 0.45 2.18
CA GLN A 530 23.77 1.87 1.98
C GLN A 530 23.61 2.63 3.31
N LEU A 531 24.16 3.83 3.40
CA LEU A 531 23.95 4.69 4.56
C LEU A 531 22.50 5.21 4.60
N PRO A 532 21.86 5.27 5.79
CA PRO A 532 20.61 5.99 5.99
C PRO A 532 20.69 7.44 5.49
N LEU A 533 19.64 7.91 4.84
CA LEU A 533 19.51 9.30 4.43
C LEU A 533 19.48 10.19 5.67
N LEU A 534 20.29 11.26 5.65
CA LEU A 534 20.19 12.32 6.63
C LEU A 534 19.08 13.27 6.20
N GLU A 535 18.04 13.38 7.03
CA GLU A 535 17.13 14.51 7.03
C GLU A 535 17.56 15.49 8.14
N ASP A 536 17.44 16.79 7.87
CA ASP A 536 18.18 17.84 8.54
C ASP A 536 17.62 19.21 8.18
N ILE A 537 16.66 19.71 8.97
CA ILE A 537 15.96 21.03 8.95
C ILE A 537 16.86 22.29 8.83
N SER A 538 18.16 22.12 8.65
CA SER A 538 19.12 23.18 8.39
C SER A 538 19.94 22.96 7.09
N ALA A 539 19.46 22.08 6.21
CA ALA A 539 20.05 21.81 4.90
C ALA A 539 19.64 22.86 3.87
N LEU A 540 18.42 23.40 3.96
CA LEU A 540 17.94 24.53 3.15
C LEU A 540 17.51 25.74 4.02
N PRO A 541 17.39 26.96 3.46
CA PRO A 541 16.90 28.16 4.19
C PRO A 541 15.37 28.20 4.39
N ALA A 542 14.67 27.19 3.91
CA ALA A 542 13.24 26.93 4.01
C ALA A 542 13.08 25.40 4.02
N ASP A 543 11.87 24.91 4.30
CA ASP A 543 11.52 23.49 4.38
C ASP A 543 12.11 22.61 3.25
N GLU A 544 12.49 21.38 3.59
CA GLU A 544 13.16 20.44 2.69
C GLU A 544 12.61 19.00 2.77
N THR A 545 12.85 18.21 1.73
CA THR A 545 12.36 16.85 1.61
C THR A 545 13.43 15.90 1.10
N LEU A 546 13.30 14.62 1.45
CA LEU A 546 14.00 13.52 0.79
C LEU A 546 13.27 13.17 -0.51
N SER A 547 13.59 13.90 -1.59
CA SER A 547 12.95 13.76 -2.90
C SER A 547 13.75 12.85 -3.85
N ARG A 548 13.07 11.91 -4.50
CA ARG A 548 13.63 10.90 -5.41
C ARG A 548 14.03 11.52 -6.75
N CYS A 549 15.24 11.21 -7.22
CA CYS A 549 15.79 11.66 -8.50
C CYS A 549 16.30 10.52 -9.39
N GLY A 550 15.74 9.32 -9.23
CA GLY A 550 16.02 8.13 -10.04
C GLY A 550 15.03 7.00 -9.78
N ALA A 551 14.68 6.24 -10.82
CA ALA A 551 13.68 5.16 -10.75
C ALA A 551 14.23 3.83 -10.16
N GLN A 552 15.43 3.85 -9.56
CA GLN A 552 16.02 2.66 -8.95
C GLN A 552 15.34 2.32 -7.61
N ARG A 553 14.58 1.21 -7.57
CA ARG A 553 14.05 0.62 -6.33
C ARG A 553 15.18 0.31 -5.34
N LEU A 554 14.89 0.45 -4.04
CA LEU A 554 15.80 0.11 -2.92
C LEU A 554 17.17 0.79 -2.99
N ASN A 555 17.25 1.99 -3.60
CA ASN A 555 18.48 2.71 -3.84
C ASN A 555 18.42 4.13 -3.25
N LEU A 556 18.98 4.32 -2.06
CA LEU A 556 19.03 5.59 -1.35
C LEU A 556 19.86 6.64 -2.13
N SER A 557 20.82 6.21 -2.96
CA SER A 557 21.57 7.12 -3.84
C SER A 557 20.72 7.72 -4.98
N ALA A 558 19.45 7.33 -5.14
CA ALA A 558 18.47 8.02 -5.97
C ALA A 558 17.96 9.33 -5.34
N PHE A 559 17.90 9.43 -4.00
CA PHE A 559 17.28 10.55 -3.27
C PHE A 559 18.20 11.76 -3.10
N ARG A 560 17.61 12.95 -3.03
CA ARG A 560 18.28 14.23 -2.79
C ARG A 560 17.47 15.03 -1.78
N VAL A 561 18.16 15.85 -0.99
CA VAL A 561 17.51 16.95 -0.28
C VAL A 561 17.13 18.03 -1.29
N THR A 562 15.83 18.32 -1.43
CA THR A 562 15.31 19.43 -2.27
C THR A 562 14.12 20.12 -1.57
N SER A 563 13.52 21.16 -2.16
CA SER A 563 12.35 21.83 -1.59
C SER A 563 11.02 21.16 -2.02
N PRO A 564 10.00 21.09 -1.13
CA PRO A 564 8.77 20.32 -1.33
C PRO A 564 8.09 20.40 -2.69
N THR A 565 7.70 19.25 -3.24
CA THR A 565 7.04 19.09 -4.55
C THR A 565 5.76 18.23 -4.57
N PRO A 566 4.87 18.23 -3.56
CA PRO A 566 3.70 17.35 -3.54
C PRO A 566 2.81 17.47 -4.80
N ARG A 567 2.48 16.29 -5.34
CA ARG A 567 1.82 15.94 -6.61
C ARG A 567 2.50 16.51 -7.86
N LYS A 568 3.83 16.59 -7.87
CA LYS A 568 4.60 17.21 -8.97
C LYS A 568 5.92 16.48 -9.21
N GLN A 569 6.54 16.81 -10.35
CA GLN A 569 7.90 16.36 -10.62
C GLN A 569 8.89 17.02 -9.64
N ASN A 570 9.62 16.18 -8.91
CA ASN A 570 10.59 16.60 -7.89
C ASN A 570 11.62 17.61 -8.41
N ASN A 571 12.06 18.51 -7.53
CA ASN A 571 13.04 19.57 -7.79
C ASN A 571 14.50 19.05 -7.99
N CYS A 572 14.64 18.00 -8.78
CA CYS A 572 15.88 17.28 -8.97
C CYS A 572 16.96 18.13 -9.65
N PRO A 573 18.17 18.25 -9.07
CA PRO A 573 19.25 19.02 -9.67
C PRO A 573 19.62 18.40 -11.02
N SER A 574 19.68 19.25 -12.05
CA SER A 574 19.90 18.85 -13.45
C SER A 574 20.99 17.80 -13.60
N LYS A 575 20.64 16.65 -14.18
CA LYS A 575 21.62 15.62 -14.58
C LYS A 575 22.75 16.32 -15.37
N PRO A 576 24.03 16.14 -15.01
CA PRO A 576 25.12 16.87 -15.65
C PRO A 576 25.31 16.43 -17.09
N THR A 577 24.62 17.12 -18.01
CA THR A 577 25.21 17.49 -19.29
C THR A 577 26.56 18.14 -19.02
N ILE A 578 27.53 17.93 -19.91
CA ILE A 578 28.86 18.54 -19.81
C ILE A 578 28.97 19.66 -20.87
N PRO A 579 28.41 20.87 -20.63
CA PRO A 579 29.00 22.06 -21.20
C PRO A 579 30.36 22.34 -20.49
N PRO A 580 31.28 23.09 -21.10
CA PRO A 580 32.50 23.51 -20.41
C PRO A 580 32.15 24.35 -19.17
N PRO A 581 32.79 24.13 -18.01
CA PRO A 581 32.32 24.64 -16.72
C PRO A 581 32.49 26.16 -16.57
N PRO A 582 31.41 26.90 -16.25
CA PRO A 582 31.47 28.29 -15.80
C PRO A 582 31.11 28.39 -14.31
N GLU A 583 32.12 28.62 -13.46
CA GLU A 583 32.02 29.25 -12.13
C GLU A 583 31.01 28.68 -11.10
N GLY A 584 30.63 27.40 -11.20
CA GLY A 584 30.36 26.61 -9.99
C GLY A 584 31.69 26.40 -9.24
N LEU A 585 31.74 26.66 -7.93
CA LEU A 585 33.02 26.74 -7.21
C LEU A 585 33.63 25.35 -6.93
N VAL A 586 34.39 24.86 -7.91
CA VAL A 586 35.21 23.65 -7.80
C VAL A 586 36.32 23.90 -6.77
N ILE A 587 36.45 22.99 -5.79
CA ILE A 587 37.66 22.89 -4.96
C ILE A 587 38.77 22.32 -5.87
N ASN A 588 39.50 23.22 -6.52
CA ASN A 588 40.66 22.88 -7.35
C ASN A 588 41.91 22.68 -6.48
N GLU A 589 42.78 21.78 -6.92
CA GLU A 589 44.10 21.48 -6.30
C GLU A 589 44.07 20.92 -4.86
N TRP A 590 43.34 19.81 -4.68
CA TRP A 590 43.55 18.93 -3.53
C TRP A 590 44.92 18.22 -3.63
N SER A 591 45.91 18.72 -2.89
CA SER A 591 47.23 18.06 -2.74
C SER A 591 47.13 16.86 -1.79
N LYS A 592 48.12 15.93 -1.82
CA LYS A 592 48.10 14.65 -1.07
C LYS A 592 47.87 14.83 0.44
N THR A 593 46.61 14.79 0.86
CA THR A 593 46.21 14.61 2.26
C THR A 593 45.97 13.13 2.52
N SER A 594 46.60 12.59 3.58
CA SER A 594 46.46 11.19 3.97
C SER A 594 45.55 11.06 5.18
N VAL A 595 44.42 10.37 5.04
CA VAL A 595 43.60 9.95 6.19
C VAL A 595 44.20 8.68 6.77
N VAL A 596 44.43 8.64 8.08
CA VAL A 596 44.85 7.41 8.79
C VAL A 596 43.60 6.65 9.21
N ILE A 597 43.37 5.49 8.61
CA ILE A 597 42.28 4.58 9.03
C ILE A 597 42.85 3.69 10.14
N ALA A 598 42.21 3.70 11.31
CA ALA A 598 42.72 3.02 12.49
C ALA A 598 42.34 1.52 12.49
N ASN A 599 43.33 0.66 12.22
CA ASN A 599 43.29 -0.78 12.48
C ASN A 599 42.08 -1.57 11.95
N ASP A 600 41.85 -1.54 10.64
CA ASP A 600 41.44 -2.77 9.95
C ASP A 600 42.36 -3.02 8.74
N SER A 601 42.74 -4.27 8.53
CA SER A 601 43.70 -4.70 7.51
C SER A 601 43.04 -5.13 6.20
N HIS A 602 41.75 -4.84 6.02
CA HIS A 602 40.95 -5.33 4.89
C HIS A 602 39.97 -4.33 4.24
N ALA A 603 40.11 -3.02 4.48
CA ALA A 603 39.38 -1.98 3.74
C ALA A 603 39.79 -1.97 2.25
N ASP A 604 38.82 -1.92 1.33
CA ASP A 604 39.05 -2.07 -0.12
C ASP A 604 38.76 -0.73 -0.82
N CYS A 605 39.77 0.14 -0.80
CA CYS A 605 39.64 1.60 -0.84
C CYS A 605 38.96 2.19 -2.08
N ALA A 606 37.63 2.19 -2.07
CA ALA A 606 36.76 2.67 -3.15
C ALA A 606 36.41 4.17 -3.04
N GLN A 607 35.87 4.74 -4.13
CA GLN A 607 35.23 6.07 -4.10
C GLN A 607 34.06 6.13 -3.10
N GLU A 608 33.36 5.02 -2.92
CA GLU A 608 32.23 4.91 -1.99
C GLU A 608 32.69 4.95 -0.52
N GLU A 609 33.75 4.22 -0.16
CA GLU A 609 34.37 4.34 1.19
C GLU A 609 34.85 5.77 1.46
N PHE A 610 35.44 6.45 0.47
CA PHE A 610 35.85 7.86 0.64
C PHE A 610 34.67 8.81 0.85
N ALA A 611 33.52 8.57 0.20
CA ALA A 611 32.31 9.36 0.45
C ALA A 611 31.75 9.11 1.86
N VAL A 612 31.69 7.84 2.29
CA VAL A 612 31.28 7.45 3.65
C VAL A 612 32.18 8.11 4.69
N LEU A 613 33.50 8.07 4.51
CA LEU A 613 34.47 8.65 5.44
C LEU A 613 34.43 10.18 5.44
N LEU A 614 34.24 10.82 4.27
CA LEU A 614 34.10 12.28 4.20
C LEU A 614 32.81 12.74 4.88
N GLU A 615 31.69 12.04 4.72
CA GLU A 615 30.44 12.33 5.42
C GLU A 615 30.54 12.09 6.93
N LEU A 616 31.18 10.99 7.36
CA LEU A 616 31.43 10.70 8.78
C LEU A 616 32.25 11.80 9.46
N LEU A 617 33.15 12.47 8.73
CA LEU A 617 33.94 13.58 9.26
C LEU A 617 33.20 14.93 9.18
N CYS A 618 32.47 15.21 8.09
CA CYS A 618 31.85 16.53 7.85
C CYS A 618 30.41 16.68 8.36
N ASN A 619 29.66 15.58 8.51
CA ASN A 619 28.21 15.51 8.72
C ASN A 619 27.49 16.59 7.88
N CYS A 620 27.66 16.52 6.56
CA CYS A 620 27.37 17.61 5.64
C CYS A 620 26.48 17.23 4.46
N GLY A 621 25.92 16.02 4.42
CA GLY A 621 25.01 15.55 3.37
C GLY A 621 25.71 15.20 2.05
N ILE A 622 26.95 14.71 2.09
CA ILE A 622 27.65 14.24 0.88
C ILE A 622 27.36 12.76 0.57
N SER A 623 27.28 12.43 -0.72
CA SER A 623 26.99 11.09 -1.24
C SER A 623 28.03 10.64 -2.27
N SER A 624 28.11 9.32 -2.53
CA SER A 624 29.07 8.70 -3.47
C SER A 624 29.06 9.33 -4.88
N LEU A 625 27.91 9.80 -5.37
CA LEU A 625 27.82 10.55 -6.63
C LEU A 625 28.61 11.87 -6.64
N ARG A 626 28.86 12.50 -5.49
CA ARG A 626 29.55 13.81 -5.38
C ARG A 626 31.08 13.71 -5.35
N VAL A 627 31.62 12.51 -5.18
CA VAL A 627 33.07 12.20 -5.29
C VAL A 627 33.40 11.42 -6.57
N LYS A 628 32.44 11.28 -7.49
CA LYS A 628 32.56 10.50 -8.73
C LYS A 628 33.52 11.16 -9.73
N GLY A 629 34.81 10.84 -9.59
CA GLY A 629 35.93 11.51 -10.26
C GLY A 629 37.13 11.77 -9.35
N VAL A 630 36.98 11.60 -8.04
CA VAL A 630 38.10 11.55 -7.08
C VAL A 630 38.83 10.22 -7.25
N ASN A 631 40.12 10.27 -7.58
CA ASN A 631 40.96 9.08 -7.59
C ASN A 631 41.30 8.70 -6.14
N VAL A 632 40.92 7.49 -5.72
CA VAL A 632 41.18 6.98 -4.36
C VAL A 632 42.20 5.85 -4.44
N SER A 633 43.16 5.83 -3.52
CA SER A 633 44.16 4.77 -3.40
C SER A 633 44.61 4.61 -1.95
N CYS A 634 45.08 3.41 -1.59
CA CYS A 634 45.59 3.14 -0.25
C CYS A 634 47.06 2.70 -0.28
N GLU A 635 47.85 3.28 0.62
CA GLU A 635 49.28 2.99 0.77
C GLU A 635 49.62 2.95 2.27
N ALA A 636 50.10 1.80 2.75
CA ALA A 636 50.50 1.57 4.15
C ALA A 636 49.44 1.97 5.22
N GLY A 637 48.18 1.56 5.04
CA GLY A 637 47.10 1.82 6.01
C GLY A 637 46.57 3.26 6.01
N ARG A 638 46.85 4.02 4.94
CA ARG A 638 46.36 5.39 4.75
C ARG A 638 45.59 5.50 3.45
N LEU A 639 44.44 6.16 3.51
CA LEU A 639 43.63 6.50 2.35
C LEU A 639 44.10 7.84 1.79
N TYR A 640 44.38 7.84 0.48
CA TYR A 640 44.72 9.01 -0.32
C TYR A 640 43.61 9.25 -1.33
N ALA A 641 43.02 10.44 -1.29
CA ALA A 641 42.08 10.92 -2.28
C ALA A 641 42.72 12.04 -3.10
N GLN A 642 42.46 12.08 -4.42
CA GLN A 642 42.89 13.17 -5.30
C GLN A 642 41.86 13.42 -6.41
N GLY A 643 41.21 14.58 -6.37
CA GLY A 643 40.27 15.04 -7.39
C GLY A 643 39.34 16.13 -6.85
N SER A 644 38.34 16.50 -7.64
CA SER A 644 37.35 17.51 -7.26
C SER A 644 36.13 16.88 -6.58
N VAL A 645 35.67 17.51 -5.50
CA VAL A 645 34.43 17.16 -4.78
C VAL A 645 33.36 18.20 -5.11
N LEU A 646 32.13 17.75 -5.42
CA LEU A 646 31.05 18.62 -5.91
C LEU A 646 30.02 18.94 -4.81
N ALA A 647 30.24 20.04 -4.08
CA ALA A 647 29.31 20.54 -3.07
C ALA A 647 27.97 21.05 -3.67
N VAL A 648 26.90 21.07 -2.87
CA VAL A 648 25.58 21.62 -3.24
C VAL A 648 25.36 23.08 -2.82
N SER A 649 26.09 23.56 -1.82
CA SER A 649 25.99 24.92 -1.29
C SER A 649 27.34 25.42 -0.81
N ASP A 650 27.49 26.75 -0.67
CA ASP A 650 28.67 27.38 -0.04
C ASP A 650 28.92 26.83 1.37
N GLN A 651 27.86 26.54 2.14
CA GLN A 651 27.91 26.00 3.48
C GLN A 651 28.39 24.53 3.51
N GLN A 652 27.93 23.68 2.59
CA GLN A 652 28.46 22.31 2.45
C GLN A 652 29.94 22.35 2.03
N ARG A 653 30.30 23.24 1.08
CA ARG A 653 31.71 23.45 0.70
C ARG A 653 32.55 23.89 1.89
N GLU A 654 32.07 24.80 2.72
CA GLU A 654 32.80 25.29 3.89
C GLU A 654 33.02 24.19 4.94
N ARG A 655 32.00 23.36 5.27
CA ARG A 655 32.20 22.18 6.13
C ARG A 655 33.22 21.19 5.55
N ILE A 656 33.09 20.86 4.27
CA ILE A 656 34.06 19.99 3.56
C ILE A 656 35.47 20.61 3.67
N SER A 657 35.61 21.90 3.38
CA SER A 657 36.89 22.60 3.44
C SER A 657 37.46 22.74 4.85
N GLU A 658 36.63 22.81 5.90
CA GLU A 658 37.06 22.91 7.29
C GLU A 658 37.75 21.61 7.74
N ILE A 659 37.04 20.48 7.65
CA ILE A 659 37.57 19.14 7.97
C ILE A 659 38.85 18.83 7.19
N LEU A 660 38.90 19.28 5.94
CA LEU A 660 39.99 19.00 5.02
C LEU A 660 41.18 19.98 5.12
N SER A 661 41.01 21.16 5.72
CA SER A 661 42.11 22.11 5.96
C SER A 661 42.65 22.07 7.39
N ASP A 662 41.85 21.62 8.36
CA ASP A 662 42.27 21.50 9.74
C ASP A 662 43.10 20.23 9.99
N ASN A 663 44.26 20.39 10.62
CA ASN A 663 45.29 19.34 10.72
C ASN A 663 45.00 18.30 11.83
N LYS A 664 43.72 18.13 12.21
CA LYS A 664 43.20 17.23 13.25
C LYS A 664 43.47 15.73 12.97
N LEU A 665 43.85 15.37 11.75
CA LEU A 665 44.29 14.03 11.38
C LEU A 665 45.72 13.67 11.86
N LEU A 666 46.38 14.55 12.64
CA LEU A 666 47.69 14.31 13.24
C LEU A 666 47.71 14.64 14.75
N CYS A 667 47.79 13.59 15.58
CA CYS A 667 47.99 13.59 17.04
C CYS A 667 46.78 14.03 17.91
N SER A 668 46.51 13.44 19.08
CA SER A 668 47.10 12.25 19.73
C SER A 668 46.31 11.80 20.98
N ALA A 669 46.55 10.55 21.41
CA ALA A 669 46.37 9.98 22.76
C ALA A 669 44.96 9.55 23.24
N GLU A 670 44.86 8.25 23.51
CA GLU A 670 44.13 7.58 24.61
C GLU A 670 42.82 8.22 25.13
N GLN A 671 41.69 7.72 24.64
CA GLN A 671 40.54 7.41 25.50
C GLN A 671 40.23 5.92 25.40
N GLU A 672 40.36 5.19 26.52
CA GLU A 672 39.85 3.83 26.64
C GLU A 672 38.32 3.85 26.63
N LEU A 673 37.70 3.31 25.58
CA LEU A 673 36.31 2.86 25.63
C LEU A 673 36.31 1.32 25.64
N GLN A 674 36.25 0.72 26.83
CA GLN A 674 36.24 -0.74 26.97
C GLN A 674 34.91 -1.35 26.51
N VAL A 675 34.83 -1.70 25.23
CA VAL A 675 33.77 -2.58 24.72
C VAL A 675 34.07 -4.01 25.17
N HIS A 676 33.27 -4.54 26.10
CA HIS A 676 33.35 -5.93 26.53
C HIS A 676 32.83 -6.87 25.43
N GLY A 677 33.74 -7.35 24.58
CA GLY A 677 33.45 -8.38 23.58
C GLY A 677 33.15 -9.73 24.24
N ALA A 678 31.90 -10.19 24.15
CA ALA A 678 31.53 -11.56 24.51
C ALA A 678 32.10 -12.53 23.45
N GLY A 679 33.22 -13.19 23.77
CA GLY A 679 33.94 -14.03 22.81
C GLY A 679 33.22 -15.31 22.43
N SER A 680 33.21 -15.62 21.13
CA SER A 680 33.02 -17.00 20.64
C SER A 680 34.38 -17.70 20.51
N SER A 681 34.40 -19.02 20.65
CA SER A 681 35.64 -19.81 20.74
C SER A 681 35.98 -20.54 19.45
N VAL A 682 37.28 -20.62 19.12
CA VAL A 682 38.06 -21.86 18.83
C VAL A 682 39.35 -21.51 18.04
N ALA A 683 40.48 -22.10 18.47
CA ALA A 683 41.81 -22.14 17.79
C ALA A 683 42.59 -20.80 17.67
N LEU A 684 43.93 -20.72 17.78
CA LEU A 684 45.02 -21.64 18.21
C LEU A 684 46.26 -20.76 18.54
N GLN A 685 47.32 -21.12 19.30
CA GLN A 685 47.69 -22.36 20.00
C GLN A 685 47.66 -22.19 21.55
N VAL A 686 48.67 -21.85 22.35
CA VAL A 686 50.13 -21.59 22.16
C VAL A 686 50.95 -22.11 23.35
N TRP A 687 51.85 -23.06 23.07
CA TRP A 687 53.01 -23.54 23.87
C TRP A 687 52.83 -24.19 25.26
N LEU A 688 53.72 -25.18 25.48
CA LEU A 688 54.16 -25.93 26.68
C LEU A 688 53.31 -25.84 27.97
N VAL A 689 52.68 -26.90 28.50
CA VAL A 689 53.15 -28.28 28.78
C VAL A 689 54.25 -28.36 29.86
N LEU A 690 53.86 -28.67 31.11
CA LEU A 690 54.29 -29.85 31.91
C LEU A 690 53.72 -29.81 33.36
N VAL A 691 53.06 -30.91 33.79
CA VAL A 691 53.12 -31.56 35.14
C VAL A 691 52.62 -30.79 36.39
N VAL A 692 51.83 -31.33 37.34
CA VAL A 692 50.94 -32.53 37.47
C VAL A 692 49.97 -32.25 38.66
N PRO A 693 48.74 -32.80 38.70
CA PRO A 693 47.81 -32.64 39.83
C PRO A 693 48.03 -33.65 40.98
N LEU A 694 47.68 -33.30 42.23
CA LEU A 694 47.46 -34.28 43.31
C LEU A 694 46.65 -33.74 44.50
N LEU A 695 46.03 -34.69 45.23
CA LEU A 695 45.09 -34.59 46.36
C LEU A 695 43.61 -34.33 45.93
N PHE A 696 42.64 -35.22 46.16
CA PHE A 696 42.62 -36.39 47.06
C PHE A 696 42.49 -37.77 46.40
N THR A 697 43.22 -38.70 47.03
CA THR A 697 43.29 -40.16 46.92
C THR A 697 42.06 -40.99 46.55
N LEU A 698 42.26 -41.95 45.64
CA LEU A 698 42.01 -43.39 45.88
C LEU A 698 42.77 -44.21 44.80
N GLY A 699 43.72 -45.10 45.17
CA GLY A 699 44.41 -45.94 44.14
C GLY A 699 45.89 -46.35 44.27
N VAL A 700 46.47 -46.47 45.48
CA VAL A 700 47.32 -47.62 45.91
C VAL A 700 48.45 -48.21 44.98
N LEU A 701 49.70 -48.27 45.51
CA LEU A 701 50.90 -49.06 45.04
C LEU A 701 51.64 -48.55 43.75
N LEU A 702 52.99 -48.59 43.53
CA LEU A 702 54.21 -49.06 44.28
C LEU A 702 55.50 -48.22 43.93
N THR A 703 56.44 -48.15 44.90
CA THR A 703 57.95 -48.14 44.82
C THR A 703 58.83 -47.10 44.06
N THR A 704 59.66 -46.39 44.85
CA THR A 704 61.13 -46.09 44.72
C THR A 704 61.70 -45.35 43.47
N SER A 705 62.23 -44.11 43.51
CA SER A 705 63.40 -43.54 44.23
C SER A 705 64.80 -44.09 43.84
N PRO A 706 65.91 -43.31 43.90
CA PRO A 706 66.10 -41.86 43.66
C PRO A 706 67.46 -41.49 42.99
N CYS A 707 67.77 -40.18 42.92
CA CYS A 707 69.10 -39.55 42.71
C CYS A 707 69.75 -39.68 41.30
N SER A 708 70.70 -38.83 40.91
CA SER A 708 71.39 -37.73 41.64
C SER A 708 71.35 -36.42 40.86
#